data_AF-A0A943FWC9-F1
#
_entry.id   AF-A0A943FWC9-F1
#
_cell.length_a   1.000
_cell.length_b   1.000
_cell.length_c   1.000
_cell.angle_alpha   90.00
_cell.angle_beta   90.00
_cell.angle_gamma   90.00
#
_symmetry.space_group_name_H-M   'P 1'
#
loop_
_entity.id
_entity.type
_entity.pdbx_description
1 polymer ?
#
loop_
_entity_poly.entity_id
_entity_poly.type
_entity_poly.pdbx_seq_one_letter_code
_entity_poly.pdbx_strand_id
1 'polypeptide(L)'
;MKKQAGITMTIMLYLMAAIAIAYVIRIGGNYPTGVDTMCHVYKGDVLYHAIRQGNWYPLYDRFWYNGVQMMRYWAPLPVYFLAFCQAIAGGVDLEGYLVFVSLVFYLGALVWLYIGIRKNRLVLGAFMGGLWFFMPNNLYALFVEGNLPRSLSMVLLPLFIYFVSEYLFENNWRSLIRAVPVFVGIALCHVGYAGMIALAMLLFLLVYRILYHRAGKCIPVIVSIILPFMIIGIWLYASLKGGITSTDSSQVMKGFFQDAVISLNPLRRLTRGNTDFYFGFAAFVVAVFGAFCSKRRSMTGFWAALLIFVCTTTSMYTVLSKLPGSQYLWMLRFISIALVMILYSFMMWTSLKRGFVILCCVLLVLDCIPSYGLIWHGIGERTAKENMQLSADASLITKARSITKQRVALMDGSSLGAMAPYLLTDYDEEQTQGTYGAGWQSAATAVNIVELNEAAERGFYPYLFDRALELGNDTVLIKISELKNGSKDIPDVTNAAKEQEFTLVQYNDSFLLYHREISTVFGTVCKYDGLAIGNAAASLTCSYPDITRGDSANLDDYTFAELSGYKVIYLSGFSYSDKTKAEKLVKRLSNAGVKIIISGDGIPQDAHTKERDFLGVSCQDIYFENGYPILYTAQGELDTLLFDKENAQWKTVYFNGLDQADGYLYDSGMRVDFAGTVYNDNIVFIGLNLSYHYFLTKDENVGAYMDRLMGDQLNSLPDRTIVPLKITYRSDEIRIESPRDNVNTSLAYHDIFHSKQKLLSEHALTVVRHGVTVIRLKYPYVMQGMILSLAGIIGYLFFILWLRRKHRHLIVNRKQLNKT
;
A
#
# COMPACT_ATOMS: atom_id res chain seq x y z
N MET A 1 50.04 -4.46 -14.42
CA MET A 1 49.78 -5.83 -14.93
C MET A 1 49.12 -6.74 -13.89
N LYS A 2 49.81 -7.29 -12.86
CA LYS A 2 49.20 -8.24 -11.90
C LYS A 2 47.92 -7.75 -11.18
N LYS A 3 47.88 -6.50 -10.71
CA LYS A 3 46.70 -5.90 -10.04
C LYS A 3 45.49 -5.72 -10.98
N GLN A 4 45.75 -5.34 -12.24
CA GLN A 4 44.69 -5.18 -13.25
C GLN A 4 44.13 -6.54 -13.67
N ALA A 5 45.01 -7.53 -13.91
CA ALA A 5 44.59 -8.90 -14.19
C ALA A 5 43.73 -9.48 -13.04
N GLY A 6 44.11 -9.23 -11.78
CA GLY A 6 43.31 -9.64 -10.63
C GLY A 6 41.92 -8.99 -10.58
N ILE A 7 41.80 -7.69 -10.89
CA ILE A 7 40.50 -7.00 -10.96
C ILE A 7 39.64 -7.60 -12.08
N THR A 8 40.19 -7.78 -13.29
CA THR A 8 39.47 -8.38 -14.42
C THR A 8 39.00 -9.79 -14.08
N MET A 9 39.84 -10.62 -13.46
CA MET A 9 39.48 -11.95 -13.02
C MET A 9 38.34 -11.94 -12.01
N THR A 10 38.36 -11.04 -11.02
CA THR A 10 37.25 -10.90 -10.05
C THR A 10 35.94 -10.51 -10.73
N ILE A 11 35.98 -9.62 -11.71
CA ILE A 11 34.79 -9.22 -12.48
C ILE A 11 34.21 -10.43 -13.23
N MET A 12 35.05 -11.24 -13.88
CA MET A 12 34.61 -12.46 -14.58
C MET A 12 34.06 -13.51 -13.61
N LEU A 13 34.67 -13.67 -12.43
CA LEU A 13 34.17 -14.57 -11.38
C LEU A 13 32.77 -14.15 -10.89
N TYR A 14 32.51 -12.86 -10.72
CA TYR A 14 31.17 -12.38 -10.40
C TYR A 14 30.16 -12.64 -11.52
N LEU A 15 30.56 -12.48 -12.78
CA LEU A 15 29.68 -12.77 -13.89
C LEU A 15 29.30 -14.26 -13.92
N MET A 16 30.29 -15.15 -13.76
CA MET A 16 30.03 -16.59 -13.66
C MET A 16 29.15 -16.95 -12.46
N ALA A 17 29.38 -16.34 -11.30
CA ALA A 17 28.55 -16.54 -10.12
C ALA A 17 27.12 -16.03 -10.33
N ALA A 18 26.93 -14.89 -11.00
CA ALA A 18 25.60 -14.36 -11.32
C ALA A 18 24.80 -15.34 -12.19
N ILE A 19 25.44 -15.87 -13.25
CA ILE A 19 24.83 -16.87 -14.14
C ILE A 19 24.52 -18.15 -13.38
N ALA A 20 25.44 -18.61 -12.51
CA ALA A 20 25.23 -19.80 -11.68
C ALA A 20 24.05 -19.62 -10.72
N ILE A 21 23.88 -18.45 -10.09
CA ILE A 21 22.74 -18.16 -9.21
C ILE A 21 21.43 -18.26 -9.98
N ALA A 22 21.32 -17.62 -11.16
CA ALA A 22 20.12 -17.73 -11.98
C ALA A 22 19.84 -19.17 -12.42
N TYR A 23 20.87 -19.92 -12.82
CA TYR A 23 20.73 -21.32 -13.20
C TYR A 23 20.20 -22.18 -12.04
N VAL A 24 20.76 -22.01 -10.84
CA VAL A 24 20.34 -22.70 -9.61
C VAL A 24 18.87 -22.40 -9.28
N ILE A 25 18.44 -21.14 -9.38
CA ILE A 25 17.04 -20.76 -9.17
C ILE A 25 16.15 -21.37 -10.26
N ARG A 26 16.61 -21.34 -11.53
CA ARG A 26 15.86 -21.85 -12.68
C ARG A 26 15.56 -23.34 -12.58
N ILE A 27 16.57 -24.17 -12.29
CA ILE A 27 16.39 -25.62 -12.16
C ILE A 27 15.60 -26.01 -10.90
N GLY A 28 15.48 -25.09 -9.94
CA GLY A 28 14.61 -25.26 -8.77
C GLY A 28 13.11 -25.16 -9.10
N GLY A 29 12.72 -24.55 -10.23
CA GLY A 29 11.34 -24.54 -10.73
C GLY A 29 10.32 -23.70 -9.94
N ASN A 30 10.67 -23.22 -8.75
CA ASN A 30 9.75 -22.52 -7.85
C ASN A 30 9.90 -20.99 -7.88
N TYR A 31 10.22 -20.39 -9.04
CA TYR A 31 10.39 -18.94 -9.20
C TYR A 31 9.31 -18.36 -10.12
N PRO A 32 9.06 -17.04 -10.07
CA PRO A 32 9.53 -16.07 -9.10
C PRO A 32 8.90 -16.29 -7.71
N THR A 33 9.68 -16.05 -6.64
CA THR A 33 9.19 -16.13 -5.25
C THR A 33 9.04 -14.74 -4.64
N GLY A 34 8.17 -14.63 -3.64
CA GLY A 34 7.96 -13.41 -2.84
C GLY A 34 6.59 -12.78 -3.08
N VAL A 35 6.04 -12.18 -2.01
CA VAL A 35 4.64 -11.70 -1.97
C VAL A 35 4.36 -10.66 -3.07
N ASP A 36 5.28 -9.71 -3.28
CA ASP A 36 5.12 -8.62 -4.24
C ASP A 36 5.83 -8.87 -5.59
N THR A 37 6.51 -10.00 -5.77
CA THR A 37 7.42 -10.18 -6.92
C THR A 37 6.68 -10.12 -8.25
N MET A 38 5.58 -10.86 -8.37
CA MET A 38 4.80 -10.88 -9.61
C MET A 38 4.17 -9.52 -9.93
N CYS A 39 3.95 -8.69 -8.91
CA CYS A 39 3.50 -7.33 -9.12
C CYS A 39 4.53 -6.49 -9.87
N HIS A 40 5.81 -6.71 -9.60
CA HIS A 40 6.88 -6.00 -10.29
C HIS A 40 7.18 -6.60 -11.66
N VAL A 41 7.12 -7.93 -11.80
CA VAL A 41 7.29 -8.62 -13.09
C VAL A 41 6.24 -8.13 -14.09
N TYR A 42 4.97 -8.15 -13.71
CA TYR A 42 3.85 -7.62 -14.51
C TYR A 42 4.13 -6.19 -15.03
N LYS A 43 4.57 -5.28 -14.14
CA LYS A 43 4.84 -3.89 -14.53
C LYS A 43 5.98 -3.78 -15.54
N GLY A 44 7.01 -4.62 -15.36
CA GLY A 44 8.12 -4.73 -16.31
C GLY A 44 7.65 -5.19 -17.68
N ASP A 45 6.77 -6.20 -17.71
CA ASP A 45 6.16 -6.74 -18.92
C ASP A 45 5.31 -5.70 -19.67
N VAL A 46 4.35 -5.09 -18.97
CA VAL A 46 3.51 -4.01 -19.50
C VAL A 46 4.37 -2.91 -20.14
N LEU A 47 5.45 -2.50 -19.48
CA LEU A 47 6.34 -1.48 -20.03
C LEU A 47 7.17 -1.99 -21.22
N TYR A 48 7.67 -3.23 -21.18
CA TYR A 48 8.39 -3.85 -22.28
C TYR A 48 7.54 -3.86 -23.56
N HIS A 49 6.29 -4.33 -23.47
CA HIS A 49 5.35 -4.35 -24.58
C HIS A 49 4.95 -2.94 -25.02
N ALA A 50 4.73 -2.01 -24.10
CA ALA A 50 4.45 -0.60 -24.43
C ALA A 50 5.60 0.03 -25.22
N ILE A 51 6.87 -0.19 -24.81
CA ILE A 51 8.06 0.33 -25.52
C ILE A 51 8.14 -0.24 -26.93
N ARG A 52 7.86 -1.54 -27.11
CA ARG A 52 7.81 -2.18 -28.44
C ARG A 52 6.76 -1.57 -29.37
N GLN A 53 5.70 -1.01 -28.80
CA GLN A 53 4.64 -0.30 -29.53
C GLN A 53 4.91 1.21 -29.65
N GLY A 54 6.08 1.70 -29.24
CA GLY A 54 6.47 3.11 -29.31
C GLY A 54 6.02 3.96 -28.12
N ASN A 55 5.38 3.37 -27.11
CA ASN A 55 4.93 4.06 -25.90
C ASN A 55 5.93 3.86 -24.75
N TRP A 56 6.80 4.84 -24.53
CA TRP A 56 7.84 4.78 -23.50
C TRP A 56 7.34 5.08 -22.08
N TYR A 57 6.14 5.65 -21.94
CA TYR A 57 5.58 6.02 -20.64
C TYR A 57 4.06 5.80 -20.66
N PRO A 58 3.59 4.55 -20.49
CA PRO A 58 2.16 4.25 -20.45
C PRO A 58 1.51 4.95 -19.25
N LEU A 59 0.55 5.83 -19.54
CA LEU A 59 -0.16 6.61 -18.52
C LEU A 59 -1.28 5.84 -17.83
N TYR A 60 -1.79 4.80 -18.49
CA TYR A 60 -2.95 4.06 -18.05
C TYR A 60 -2.78 2.58 -18.38
N ASP A 61 -3.01 1.75 -17.38
CA ASP A 61 -3.13 0.31 -17.50
C ASP A 61 -4.57 -0.08 -17.17
N ARG A 62 -5.23 -0.81 -18.07
CA ARG A 62 -6.64 -1.18 -17.97
C ARG A 62 -6.89 -2.50 -17.25
N PHE A 63 -5.85 -3.30 -17.01
CA PHE A 63 -6.04 -4.68 -16.56
C PHE A 63 -6.14 -4.80 -15.05
N TRP A 64 -5.62 -3.85 -14.28
CA TRP A 64 -5.74 -3.83 -12.82
C TRP A 64 -6.61 -2.68 -12.34
N TYR A 65 -7.35 -2.91 -11.25
CA TYR A 65 -8.08 -1.88 -10.50
C TYR A 65 -9.04 -1.04 -11.35
N ASN A 66 -9.72 -1.68 -12.30
CA ASN A 66 -10.63 -1.00 -13.24
C ASN A 66 -9.93 0.09 -14.09
N GLY A 67 -8.60 0.09 -14.12
CA GLY A 67 -7.78 1.18 -14.64
C GLY A 67 -6.88 1.81 -13.59
N VAL A 68 -5.56 1.77 -13.79
CA VAL A 68 -4.57 2.36 -12.88
C VAL A 68 -3.50 3.15 -13.60
N GLN A 69 -3.00 4.22 -12.95
CA GLN A 69 -1.85 5.00 -13.42
C GLN A 69 -0.53 4.39 -12.92
N MET A 70 -0.15 3.24 -13.49
CA MET A 70 1.02 2.45 -13.07
C MET A 70 2.31 3.29 -12.96
N MET A 71 2.64 4.08 -13.97
CA MET A 71 3.89 4.86 -13.96
C MET A 71 3.86 6.07 -13.01
N ARG A 72 2.69 6.44 -12.48
CA ARG A 72 2.55 7.54 -11.50
C ARG A 72 2.82 7.06 -10.08
N TYR A 73 2.19 5.97 -9.65
CA TYR A 73 2.20 5.57 -8.24
C TYR A 73 3.36 4.65 -7.87
N TRP A 74 4.00 4.00 -8.84
CA TRP A 74 5.20 3.21 -8.62
C TRP A 74 6.44 3.90 -9.17
N ALA A 75 7.56 3.69 -8.48
CA ALA A 75 8.83 4.29 -8.84
C ALA A 75 9.27 3.75 -10.21
N PRO A 76 9.70 4.63 -11.14
CA PRO A 76 9.83 4.23 -12.55
C PRO A 76 11.08 3.39 -12.82
N LEU A 77 12.19 3.63 -12.11
CA LEU A 77 13.48 3.02 -12.45
C LEU A 77 13.47 1.47 -12.39
N PRO A 78 12.88 0.82 -11.38
CA PRO A 78 12.78 -0.64 -11.35
C PRO A 78 11.92 -1.20 -12.48
N VAL A 79 10.87 -0.48 -12.90
CA VAL A 79 10.00 -0.91 -14.02
C VAL A 79 10.79 -0.91 -15.32
N TYR A 80 11.51 0.17 -15.62
CA TYR A 80 12.42 0.22 -16.78
C TYR A 80 13.52 -0.84 -16.70
N PHE A 81 14.06 -1.08 -15.51
CA PHE A 81 15.12 -2.05 -15.31
C PHE A 81 14.62 -3.48 -15.53
N LEU A 82 13.40 -3.82 -15.10
CA LEU A 82 12.78 -5.12 -15.37
C LEU A 82 12.45 -5.31 -16.86
N ALA A 83 11.88 -4.29 -17.52
CA ALA A 83 11.65 -4.32 -18.97
C ALA A 83 12.96 -4.53 -19.76
N PHE A 84 14.07 -3.92 -19.29
CA PHE A 84 15.40 -4.15 -19.84
C PHE A 84 15.90 -5.59 -19.60
N CYS A 85 15.68 -6.14 -18.42
CA CYS A 85 16.04 -7.53 -18.11
C CYS A 85 15.26 -8.52 -18.98
N GLN A 86 13.96 -8.28 -19.19
CA GLN A 86 13.12 -9.06 -20.09
C GLN A 86 13.60 -8.95 -21.55
N ALA A 87 14.02 -7.76 -21.99
CA ALA A 87 14.61 -7.59 -23.33
C ALA A 87 15.89 -8.43 -23.51
N ILE A 88 16.77 -8.50 -22.49
CA ILE A 88 17.93 -9.40 -22.51
C ILE A 88 17.51 -10.87 -22.58
N ALA A 89 16.43 -11.23 -21.90
CA ALA A 89 15.89 -12.58 -21.84
C ALA A 89 15.07 -12.98 -23.10
N GLY A 90 15.13 -12.20 -24.18
CA GLY A 90 14.41 -12.50 -25.42
C GLY A 90 12.92 -12.20 -25.38
N GLY A 91 12.46 -11.39 -24.44
CA GLY A 91 11.05 -11.00 -24.28
C GLY A 91 10.26 -11.85 -23.28
N VAL A 92 10.87 -12.87 -22.67
CA VAL A 92 10.21 -13.72 -21.66
C VAL A 92 10.38 -13.08 -20.28
N ASP A 93 9.26 -12.75 -19.64
CA ASP A 93 9.18 -12.04 -18.36
C ASP A 93 9.75 -12.84 -17.17
N LEU A 94 9.45 -14.13 -17.06
CA LEU A 94 9.97 -15.00 -16.00
C LEU A 94 11.49 -15.18 -16.09
N GLU A 95 12.02 -15.28 -17.31
CA GLU A 95 13.47 -15.31 -17.54
C GLU A 95 14.09 -13.92 -17.32
N GLY A 96 13.35 -12.85 -17.64
CA GLY A 96 13.69 -11.48 -17.28
C GLY A 96 13.87 -11.28 -15.77
N TYR A 97 13.03 -11.92 -14.94
CA TYR A 97 13.22 -11.93 -13.49
C TYR A 97 14.54 -12.61 -13.07
N LEU A 98 14.94 -13.72 -13.70
CA LEU A 98 16.22 -14.37 -13.41
C LEU A 98 17.43 -13.50 -13.81
N VAL A 99 17.32 -12.78 -14.94
CA VAL A 99 18.30 -11.77 -15.35
C VAL A 99 18.35 -10.63 -14.32
N PHE A 100 17.21 -10.17 -13.83
CA PHE A 100 17.14 -9.15 -12.77
C PHE A 100 17.90 -9.59 -11.52
N VAL A 101 17.65 -10.80 -11.01
CA VAL A 101 18.34 -11.36 -9.84
C VAL A 101 19.85 -11.41 -10.07
N SER A 102 20.27 -11.88 -11.25
CA SER A 102 21.69 -11.95 -11.65
C SER A 102 22.36 -10.57 -11.64
N LEU A 103 21.68 -9.56 -12.19
CA LEU A 103 22.21 -8.20 -12.25
C LEU A 103 22.24 -7.52 -10.87
N VAL A 104 21.27 -7.78 -9.99
CA VAL A 104 21.30 -7.28 -8.61
C VAL A 104 22.54 -7.81 -7.88
N PHE A 105 22.85 -9.11 -8.00
CA PHE A 105 24.09 -9.69 -7.48
C PHE A 105 25.32 -9.02 -8.11
N TYR A 106 25.40 -9.04 -9.45
CA TYR A 106 26.59 -8.62 -10.18
C TYR A 106 26.92 -7.14 -9.96
N LEU A 107 25.93 -6.25 -10.11
CA LEU A 107 26.12 -4.82 -9.92
C LEU A 107 26.45 -4.47 -8.45
N GLY A 108 25.80 -5.15 -7.49
CA GLY A 108 26.11 -5.01 -6.07
C GLY A 108 27.56 -5.39 -5.76
N ALA A 109 28.02 -6.50 -6.33
CA ALA A 109 29.40 -6.98 -6.16
C ALA A 109 30.43 -6.02 -6.78
N LEU A 110 30.13 -5.45 -7.95
CA LEU A 110 30.97 -4.45 -8.61
C LEU A 110 31.09 -3.15 -7.80
N VAL A 111 30.01 -2.70 -7.15
CA VAL A 111 30.04 -1.51 -6.29
C VAL A 111 31.01 -1.70 -5.14
N TRP A 112 30.97 -2.84 -4.45
CA TRP A 112 31.92 -3.15 -3.37
C TRP A 112 33.36 -3.31 -3.87
N LEU A 113 33.56 -3.93 -5.02
CA LEU A 113 34.87 -4.04 -5.66
C LEU A 113 35.45 -2.66 -5.95
N TYR A 114 34.64 -1.75 -6.52
CA TYR A 114 35.02 -0.36 -6.75
C TYR A 114 35.43 0.33 -5.44
N ILE A 115 34.64 0.21 -4.38
CA ILE A 115 34.98 0.78 -3.07
C ILE A 115 36.30 0.19 -2.54
N GLY A 116 36.49 -1.12 -2.64
CA GLY A 116 37.73 -1.81 -2.24
C GLY A 116 38.97 -1.32 -2.99
N ILE A 117 38.84 -1.08 -4.31
CA ILE A 117 39.91 -0.49 -5.13
C ILE A 117 40.24 0.92 -4.64
N ARG A 118 39.23 1.77 -4.42
CA ARG A 118 39.41 3.15 -3.95
C ARG A 118 40.01 3.24 -2.55
N LYS A 119 39.77 2.22 -1.71
CA LYS A 119 40.30 2.10 -0.35
C LYS A 119 41.60 1.32 -0.24
N ASN A 120 42.18 0.88 -1.36
CA ASN A 120 43.36 0.02 -1.38
C ASN A 120 43.20 -1.27 -0.55
N ARG A 121 41.98 -1.81 -0.47
CA ARG A 121 41.64 -3.09 0.19
C ARG A 121 40.93 -4.02 -0.80
N LEU A 122 41.61 -4.29 -1.92
CA LEU A 122 41.04 -5.03 -3.07
C LEU A 122 40.41 -6.37 -2.66
N VAL A 123 41.15 -7.22 -1.93
CA VAL A 123 40.68 -8.55 -1.54
C VAL A 123 39.45 -8.47 -0.63
N LEU A 124 39.47 -7.57 0.36
CA LEU A 124 38.34 -7.41 1.26
C LEU A 124 37.11 -6.81 0.54
N GLY A 125 37.32 -5.85 -0.37
CA GLY A 125 36.24 -5.32 -1.21
C GLY A 125 35.66 -6.37 -2.16
N ALA A 126 36.49 -7.26 -2.71
CA ALA A 126 36.03 -8.39 -3.50
C ALA A 126 35.21 -9.38 -2.64
N PHE A 127 35.68 -9.70 -1.43
CA PHE A 127 34.93 -10.54 -0.51
C PHE A 127 33.57 -9.92 -0.12
N MET A 128 33.54 -8.64 0.25
CA MET A 128 32.29 -7.94 0.58
C MET A 128 31.33 -7.89 -0.61
N GLY A 129 31.86 -7.77 -1.84
CA GLY A 129 31.04 -7.79 -3.06
C GLY A 129 30.34 -9.12 -3.29
N GLY A 130 31.06 -10.23 -3.11
CA GLY A 130 30.45 -11.57 -3.14
C GLY A 130 29.44 -11.77 -2.00
N LEU A 131 29.73 -11.24 -0.80
CA LEU A 131 28.90 -11.41 0.39
C LEU A 131 27.58 -10.62 0.36
N TRP A 132 27.60 -9.40 -0.19
CA TRP A 132 26.51 -8.41 -0.02
C TRP A 132 25.13 -8.92 -0.43
N PHE A 133 25.03 -9.64 -1.54
CA PHE A 133 23.78 -10.22 -2.01
C PHE A 133 23.21 -11.27 -1.04
N PHE A 134 24.08 -12.09 -0.46
CA PHE A 134 23.70 -13.21 0.41
C PHE A 134 23.39 -12.80 1.85
N MET A 135 23.59 -11.52 2.20
CA MET A 135 23.22 -11.03 3.52
C MET A 135 21.73 -11.34 3.78
N PRO A 136 21.37 -11.94 4.93
CA PRO A 136 20.05 -12.54 5.13
C PRO A 136 18.85 -11.64 4.80
N ASN A 137 18.92 -10.38 5.24
CA ASN A 137 17.84 -9.43 5.02
C ASN A 137 17.75 -8.93 3.56
N ASN A 138 18.84 -9.00 2.80
CA ASN A 138 18.84 -8.66 1.37
C ASN A 138 18.16 -9.79 0.58
N LEU A 139 18.44 -11.05 0.92
CA LEU A 139 17.72 -12.20 0.37
C LEU A 139 16.24 -12.20 0.77
N TYR A 140 15.93 -11.86 2.01
CA TYR A 140 14.55 -11.76 2.50
C TYR A 140 13.76 -10.68 1.72
N ALA A 141 14.35 -9.50 1.51
CA ALA A 141 13.72 -8.44 0.72
C ALA A 141 13.45 -8.85 -0.73
N LEU A 142 14.33 -9.67 -1.32
CA LEU A 142 14.23 -10.13 -2.70
C LEU A 142 13.26 -11.31 -2.90
N PHE A 143 13.35 -12.34 -2.06
CA PHE A 143 12.69 -13.64 -2.27
C PHE A 143 11.48 -13.90 -1.36
N VAL A 144 11.33 -13.15 -0.26
CA VAL A 144 10.18 -13.31 0.65
C VAL A 144 9.24 -12.12 0.53
N GLU A 145 9.73 -10.90 0.74
CA GLU A 145 8.91 -9.71 0.50
C GLU A 145 8.61 -9.56 -1.01
N GLY A 146 9.55 -9.94 -1.87
CA GLY A 146 9.43 -9.71 -3.31
C GLY A 146 9.58 -8.25 -3.71
N ASN A 147 10.17 -7.43 -2.84
CA ASN A 147 10.34 -5.99 -3.07
C ASN A 147 11.56 -5.74 -3.97
N LEU A 148 11.39 -6.03 -5.26
CA LEU A 148 12.41 -5.82 -6.30
C LEU A 148 12.93 -4.36 -6.34
N PRO A 149 12.09 -3.32 -6.20
CA PRO A 149 12.53 -1.93 -6.09
C PRO A 149 13.52 -1.65 -4.95
N ARG A 150 13.27 -2.23 -3.78
CA ARG A 150 14.16 -2.12 -2.61
C ARG A 150 15.46 -2.88 -2.88
N SER A 151 15.41 -4.08 -3.45
CA SER A 151 16.59 -4.87 -3.81
C SER A 151 17.49 -4.11 -4.80
N LEU A 152 16.92 -3.43 -5.79
CA LEU A 152 17.68 -2.59 -6.72
C LEU A 152 18.29 -1.37 -6.02
N SER A 153 17.58 -0.76 -5.08
CA SER A 153 18.13 0.32 -4.22
C SER A 153 19.36 -0.13 -3.43
N MET A 154 19.37 -1.38 -2.95
CA MET A 154 20.48 -1.95 -2.19
C MET A 154 21.77 -2.09 -2.99
N VAL A 155 21.71 -2.12 -4.32
CA VAL A 155 22.91 -2.08 -5.19
C VAL A 155 23.64 -0.74 -5.05
N LEU A 156 22.88 0.36 -5.00
CA LEU A 156 23.42 1.73 -4.94
C LEU A 156 23.78 2.19 -3.52
N LEU A 157 23.17 1.56 -2.52
CA LEU A 157 23.30 1.95 -1.12
C LEU A 157 24.76 1.97 -0.60
N PRO A 158 25.61 0.94 -0.81
CA PRO A 158 27.01 1.00 -0.39
C PRO A 158 27.80 2.14 -1.05
N LEU A 159 27.49 2.45 -2.31
CA LEU A 159 28.13 3.54 -3.05
C LEU A 159 27.79 4.91 -2.43
N PHE A 160 26.52 5.10 -2.03
CA PHE A 160 26.08 6.30 -1.33
C PHE A 160 26.78 6.46 0.03
N ILE A 161 26.81 5.41 0.86
CA ILE A 161 27.51 5.41 2.15
C ILE A 161 29.00 5.72 1.98
N TYR A 162 29.65 5.15 0.96
CA TYR A 162 31.03 5.46 0.61
C TYR A 162 31.22 6.95 0.31
N PHE A 163 30.41 7.55 -0.58
CA PHE A 163 30.57 8.95 -0.97
C PHE A 163 30.34 9.93 0.19
N VAL A 164 29.34 9.68 1.03
CA VAL A 164 29.11 10.48 2.25
C VAL A 164 30.31 10.34 3.20
N SER A 165 30.81 9.11 3.39
CA SER A 165 31.95 8.86 4.26
C SER A 165 33.25 9.50 3.77
N GLU A 166 33.50 9.54 2.45
CA GLU A 166 34.63 10.27 1.87
C GLU A 166 34.59 11.76 2.20
N TYR A 167 33.40 12.35 2.16
CA TYR A 167 33.23 13.75 2.51
C TYR A 167 33.45 14.01 4.01
N LEU A 168 32.82 13.20 4.85
CA LEU A 168 32.89 13.35 6.31
C LEU A 168 34.29 13.10 6.86
N PHE A 169 34.97 12.03 6.41
CA PHE A 169 36.24 11.59 6.98
C PHE A 169 37.47 12.04 6.17
N GLU A 170 37.42 12.06 4.84
CA GLU A 170 38.57 12.42 3.98
C GLU A 170 38.53 13.88 3.48
N ASN A 171 37.49 14.65 3.81
CA ASN A 171 37.28 16.03 3.33
C ASN A 171 37.15 16.15 1.79
N ASN A 172 36.78 15.07 1.10
CA ASN A 172 36.60 15.11 -0.35
C ASN A 172 35.20 15.64 -0.72
N TRP A 173 35.10 16.95 -0.94
CA TRP A 173 33.82 17.60 -1.31
C TRP A 173 33.24 17.10 -2.63
N ARG A 174 34.08 16.64 -3.58
CA ARG A 174 33.61 16.09 -4.87
C ARG A 174 32.83 14.79 -4.69
N SER A 175 33.10 14.03 -3.63
CA SER A 175 32.34 12.81 -3.33
C SER A 175 30.89 13.14 -2.99
N LEU A 176 30.63 14.23 -2.27
CA LEU A 176 29.27 14.62 -1.93
C LEU A 176 28.44 15.05 -3.14
N ILE A 177 29.10 15.62 -4.16
CA ILE A 177 28.48 15.90 -5.46
C ILE A 177 28.03 14.60 -6.13
N ARG A 178 28.85 13.55 -6.07
CA ARG A 178 28.53 12.23 -6.62
C ARG A 178 27.47 11.48 -5.80
N ALA A 179 27.32 11.79 -4.51
CA ALA A 179 26.30 11.18 -3.66
C ALA A 179 24.87 11.56 -4.11
N VAL A 180 24.66 12.79 -4.58
CA VAL A 180 23.34 13.28 -5.04
C VAL A 180 22.75 12.41 -6.17
N PRO A 181 23.39 12.20 -7.33
CA PRO A 181 22.82 11.37 -8.39
C PRO A 181 22.68 9.89 -7.99
N VAL A 182 23.53 9.37 -7.11
CA VAL A 182 23.34 8.00 -6.57
C VAL A 182 22.06 7.93 -5.73
N PHE A 183 21.81 8.95 -4.88
CA PHE A 183 20.62 9.01 -4.07
C PHE A 183 19.35 9.32 -4.89
N VAL A 184 19.47 10.06 -6.00
CA VAL A 184 18.40 10.16 -7.03
C VAL A 184 18.05 8.77 -7.57
N GLY A 185 19.04 7.95 -7.91
CA GLY A 185 18.81 6.56 -8.32
C GLY A 185 18.09 5.74 -7.25
N ILE A 186 18.51 5.84 -5.99
CA ILE A 186 17.82 5.17 -4.86
C ILE A 186 16.37 5.66 -4.72
N ALA A 187 16.11 6.96 -4.82
CA ALA A 187 14.77 7.53 -4.70
C ALA A 187 13.85 7.13 -5.86
N LEU A 188 14.39 7.06 -7.09
CA LEU A 188 13.68 6.55 -8.26
C LEU A 188 13.50 5.03 -8.25
N CYS A 189 14.28 4.30 -7.44
CA CYS A 189 14.04 2.91 -7.15
C CYS A 189 12.91 2.75 -6.13
N HIS A 190 12.97 3.41 -4.97
CA HIS A 190 11.95 3.26 -3.93
C HIS A 190 11.95 4.47 -2.98
N VAL A 191 10.96 5.35 -3.12
CA VAL A 191 10.84 6.59 -2.31
C VAL A 191 10.76 6.32 -0.81
N GLY A 192 9.92 5.38 -0.38
CA GLY A 192 9.81 5.01 1.03
C GLY A 192 11.14 4.54 1.64
N TYR A 193 11.87 3.66 0.96
CA TYR A 193 13.19 3.20 1.41
C TYR A 193 14.25 4.30 1.36
N ALA A 194 14.20 5.22 0.38
CA ALA A 194 15.04 6.41 0.36
C ALA A 194 14.79 7.29 1.60
N GLY A 195 13.53 7.45 2.02
CA GLY A 195 13.16 8.10 3.28
C GLY A 195 13.76 7.39 4.51
N MET A 196 13.70 6.06 4.56
CA MET A 196 14.33 5.27 5.63
C MET A 196 15.86 5.45 5.66
N ILE A 197 16.52 5.47 4.49
CA ILE A 197 17.97 5.76 4.41
C ILE A 197 18.26 7.18 4.90
N ALA A 198 17.43 8.17 4.56
CA ALA A 198 17.59 9.54 5.07
C ALA A 198 17.53 9.58 6.60
N LEU A 199 16.55 8.90 7.21
CA LEU A 199 16.43 8.80 8.68
C LEU A 199 17.62 8.08 9.31
N ALA A 200 18.05 6.95 8.76
CA ALA A 200 19.24 6.24 9.20
C ALA A 200 20.51 7.10 9.10
N MET A 201 20.61 7.94 8.07
CA MET A 201 21.73 8.87 7.90
C MET A 201 21.69 10.01 8.93
N LEU A 202 20.52 10.50 9.35
CA LEU A 202 20.44 11.46 10.45
C LEU A 202 21.00 10.88 11.74
N LEU A 203 20.67 9.61 12.02
CA LEU A 203 21.23 8.88 13.17
C LEU A 203 22.75 8.70 13.02
N PHE A 204 23.24 8.32 11.84
CA PHE A 204 24.68 8.25 11.57
C PHE A 204 25.38 9.60 11.79
N LEU A 205 24.77 10.70 11.35
CA LEU A 205 25.30 12.05 11.52
C LEU A 205 25.28 12.51 12.99
N LEU A 206 24.30 12.07 13.78
CA LEU A 206 24.23 12.30 15.22
C LEU A 206 25.43 11.62 15.91
N VAL A 207 25.67 10.34 15.63
CA VAL A 207 26.84 9.62 16.14
C VAL A 207 28.14 10.28 15.69
N TYR A 208 28.25 10.68 14.43
CA TYR A 208 29.40 11.41 13.92
C TYR A 208 29.64 12.71 14.71
N ARG A 209 28.58 13.48 15.00
CA ARG A 209 28.66 14.71 15.78
C ARG A 209 29.13 14.44 17.21
N ILE A 210 28.65 13.38 17.86
CA ILE A 210 29.05 13.01 19.22
C ILE A 210 30.55 12.65 19.26
N LEU A 211 31.05 11.90 18.28
CA LEU A 211 32.43 11.40 18.28
C LEU A 211 33.49 12.41 17.81
N TYR A 212 33.08 13.37 16.95
CA TYR A 212 33.99 14.32 16.31
C TYR A 212 33.74 15.78 16.69
N HIS A 213 32.64 16.10 17.38
CA HIS A 213 32.22 17.46 17.78
C HIS A 213 32.20 18.47 16.62
N ARG A 214 31.94 18.02 15.38
CA ARG A 214 31.96 18.85 14.15
C ARG A 214 30.59 18.97 13.51
N ALA A 215 29.85 20.03 13.82
CA ALA A 215 28.53 20.28 13.22
C ALA A 215 28.60 20.76 11.75
N GLY A 216 29.65 21.49 11.37
CA GLY A 216 29.72 22.18 10.08
C GLY A 216 29.76 21.28 8.84
N LYS A 217 29.91 19.96 9.00
CA LYS A 217 29.85 18.99 7.90
C LYS A 217 28.50 18.28 7.75
N CYS A 218 27.66 18.25 8.79
CA CYS A 218 26.39 17.52 8.75
C CYS A 218 25.39 18.19 7.80
N ILE A 219 25.28 19.53 7.84
CA ILE A 219 24.37 20.31 6.98
C ILE A 219 24.56 19.99 5.49
N PRO A 220 25.79 20.02 4.92
CA PRO A 220 26.02 19.59 3.55
C PRO A 220 25.48 18.19 3.21
N VAL A 221 25.63 17.22 4.11
CA VAL A 221 25.13 15.86 3.88
C VAL A 221 23.60 15.85 3.87
N ILE A 222 22.96 16.56 4.80
CA ILE A 222 21.50 16.70 4.83
C ILE A 222 20.98 17.32 3.53
N VAL A 223 21.60 18.41 3.05
CA VAL A 223 21.23 19.04 1.78
C VAL A 223 21.39 18.06 0.61
N SER A 224 22.46 17.25 0.59
CA SER A 224 22.66 16.24 -0.45
C SER A 224 21.62 15.10 -0.47
N ILE A 225 20.90 14.90 0.64
CA ILE A 225 19.82 13.90 0.78
C ILE A 225 18.47 14.50 0.38
N ILE A 226 18.24 15.79 0.67
CA ILE A 226 16.98 16.48 0.33
C ILE A 226 16.89 16.81 -1.17
N LEU A 227 17.97 17.31 -1.78
CA LEU A 227 17.99 17.71 -3.19
C LEU A 227 17.50 16.62 -4.16
N PRO A 228 17.89 15.34 -4.02
CA PRO A 228 17.36 14.25 -4.83
C PRO A 228 15.84 14.20 -4.95
N PHE A 229 15.10 14.36 -3.85
CA PHE A 229 13.63 14.35 -3.87
C PHE A 229 13.06 15.50 -4.69
N MET A 230 13.70 16.67 -4.66
CA MET A 230 13.32 17.80 -5.52
C MET A 230 13.66 17.54 -6.98
N ILE A 231 14.84 16.99 -7.27
CA ILE A 231 15.30 16.69 -8.65
C ILE A 231 14.30 15.77 -9.36
N ILE A 232 13.75 14.79 -8.66
CA ILE A 232 12.75 13.85 -9.21
C ILE A 232 11.31 14.39 -9.14
N GLY A 233 11.13 15.69 -8.85
CA GLY A 233 9.84 16.35 -8.66
C GLY A 233 8.85 16.15 -9.80
N ILE A 234 9.32 16.04 -11.04
CA ILE A 234 8.50 15.75 -12.23
C ILE A 234 7.62 14.51 -12.05
N TRP A 235 8.16 13.50 -11.39
CA TRP A 235 7.44 12.26 -11.06
C TRP A 235 6.91 12.27 -9.62
N LEU A 236 7.76 12.62 -8.65
CA LEU A 236 7.42 12.51 -7.23
C LEU A 236 6.22 13.39 -6.84
N TYR A 237 6.08 14.59 -7.41
CA TYR A 237 4.96 15.46 -7.10
C TYR A 237 3.62 14.81 -7.49
N ALA A 238 3.54 14.27 -8.70
CA ALA A 238 2.36 13.58 -9.18
C ALA A 238 2.09 12.28 -8.42
N SER A 239 3.14 11.54 -8.09
CA SER A 239 3.07 10.28 -7.31
C SER A 239 2.45 10.48 -5.92
N LEU A 240 2.80 11.59 -5.25
CA LEU A 240 2.28 11.94 -3.93
C LEU A 240 0.89 12.57 -3.96
N LYS A 241 0.40 13.01 -5.13
CA LYS A 241 -0.96 13.55 -5.29
C LYS A 241 -1.89 12.43 -5.72
N GLY A 242 -2.96 12.20 -4.96
CA GLY A 242 -3.98 11.19 -5.29
C GLY A 242 -3.62 9.74 -4.93
N GLY A 243 -2.67 9.50 -4.01
CA GLY A 243 -2.32 8.17 -3.49
C GLY A 243 -1.42 8.19 -2.23
N ILE A 244 -1.48 7.12 -1.42
CA ILE A 244 -0.72 6.79 -0.17
C ILE A 244 -0.88 7.75 1.04
N THR A 245 -1.04 9.06 0.86
CA THR A 245 -1.04 10.01 2.00
C THR A 245 -2.34 10.04 2.81
N SER A 246 -3.38 9.29 2.42
CA SER A 246 -4.70 9.29 3.08
C SER A 246 -5.01 8.02 3.89
N THR A 247 -4.16 7.00 3.88
CA THR A 247 -4.36 5.74 4.63
C THR A 247 -3.59 5.74 5.95
N ASP A 248 -4.30 5.58 7.07
CA ASP A 248 -3.70 5.37 8.39
C ASP A 248 -3.05 3.97 8.45
N SER A 249 -1.72 3.90 8.31
CA SER A 249 -0.95 2.64 8.35
C SER A 249 -0.37 2.32 9.73
N SER A 250 -0.94 2.88 10.81
CA SER A 250 -0.46 2.69 12.18
C SER A 250 -0.51 1.23 12.65
N GLN A 251 -1.54 0.47 12.27
CA GLN A 251 -1.63 -0.96 12.61
C GLN A 251 -0.56 -1.80 11.90
N VAL A 252 -0.25 -1.47 10.63
CA VAL A 252 0.78 -2.14 9.82
C VAL A 252 2.18 -1.93 10.41
N MET A 253 2.43 -0.76 11.03
CA MET A 253 3.73 -0.45 11.63
C MET A 253 4.14 -1.47 12.71
N LYS A 254 3.20 -1.99 13.52
CA LYS A 254 3.51 -2.93 14.62
C LYS A 254 4.20 -4.20 14.12
N GLY A 255 3.83 -4.68 12.93
CA GLY A 255 4.44 -5.86 12.30
C GLY A 255 5.90 -5.67 11.89
N PHE A 256 6.41 -4.43 11.87
CA PHE A 256 7.79 -4.11 11.53
C PHE A 256 8.69 -3.89 12.77
N PHE A 257 8.33 -4.52 13.89
CA PHE A 257 9.15 -4.61 15.10
C PHE A 257 9.26 -6.06 15.55
N GLN A 258 10.43 -6.47 16.01
CA GLN A 258 10.67 -7.87 16.39
C GLN A 258 11.55 -7.94 17.63
N ASP A 259 11.34 -8.97 18.46
CA ASP A 259 12.19 -9.21 19.62
C ASP A 259 13.67 -9.39 19.21
N ALA A 260 14.59 -8.88 20.02
CA ALA A 260 16.02 -8.90 19.74
C ALA A 260 16.59 -10.33 19.68
N VAL A 261 16.12 -11.23 20.55
CA VAL A 261 16.53 -12.63 20.60
C VAL A 261 16.08 -13.34 19.33
N ILE A 262 14.87 -13.07 18.85
CA ILE A 262 14.37 -13.61 17.59
C ILE A 262 15.23 -13.11 16.42
N SER A 263 15.48 -11.80 16.38
CA SER A 263 16.23 -11.15 15.30
C SER A 263 17.70 -11.59 15.18
N LEU A 264 18.26 -12.14 16.27
CA LEU A 264 19.65 -12.61 16.34
C LEU A 264 19.78 -14.14 16.33
N ASN A 265 18.68 -14.91 16.22
CA ASN A 265 18.73 -16.36 16.32
C ASN A 265 18.81 -17.06 14.94
N PRO A 266 19.99 -17.60 14.54
CA PRO A 266 20.15 -18.30 13.25
C PRO A 266 19.37 -19.62 13.17
N LEU A 267 19.18 -20.32 14.29
CA LEU A 267 18.47 -21.61 14.33
C LEU A 267 16.98 -21.44 14.10
N ARG A 268 16.39 -20.36 14.62
CA ARG A 268 15.00 -20.00 14.31
C ARG A 268 14.81 -19.69 12.84
N ARG A 269 15.74 -18.94 12.25
CA ARG A 269 15.72 -18.62 10.81
C ARG A 269 15.70 -19.88 9.94
N LEU A 270 16.48 -20.89 10.31
CA LEU A 270 16.52 -22.19 9.64
C LEU A 270 15.26 -23.03 9.85
N THR A 271 14.76 -23.11 11.10
CA THR A 271 13.67 -24.05 11.45
C THR A 271 12.27 -23.54 11.15
N ARG A 272 12.08 -22.22 11.01
CA ARG A 272 10.77 -21.60 10.72
C ARG A 272 10.60 -21.12 9.28
N GLY A 273 11.34 -21.68 8.33
CA GLY A 273 11.09 -21.43 6.90
C GLY A 273 11.21 -19.96 6.50
N ASN A 274 12.16 -19.22 7.07
CA ASN A 274 12.40 -17.80 6.78
C ASN A 274 11.26 -16.82 7.10
N THR A 275 10.32 -17.13 8.00
CA THR A 275 9.23 -16.20 8.39
C THR A 275 9.71 -14.97 9.16
N ASP A 276 10.72 -15.13 10.01
CA ASP A 276 11.18 -14.08 10.93
C ASP A 276 12.32 -13.28 10.30
N PHE A 277 12.37 -11.96 10.54
CA PHE A 277 13.51 -11.15 10.09
C PHE A 277 14.79 -11.58 10.82
N TYR A 278 15.89 -11.72 10.08
CA TYR A 278 17.19 -12.08 10.66
C TYR A 278 18.22 -10.99 10.41
N PHE A 279 18.75 -10.42 11.50
CA PHE A 279 19.73 -9.34 11.44
C PHE A 279 21.13 -9.84 11.05
N GLY A 280 21.48 -11.07 11.44
CA GLY A 280 22.84 -11.61 11.37
C GLY A 280 23.55 -11.53 12.72
N PHE A 281 23.78 -12.68 13.35
CA PHE A 281 24.39 -12.75 14.67
C PHE A 281 25.86 -12.33 14.61
N ALA A 282 26.62 -12.85 13.64
CA ALA A 282 27.99 -12.45 13.42
C ALA A 282 28.10 -10.97 13.04
N ALA A 283 27.21 -10.46 12.18
CA ALA A 283 27.17 -9.04 11.83
C ALA A 283 26.96 -8.16 13.06
N PHE A 284 26.03 -8.53 13.95
CA PHE A 284 25.81 -7.87 15.23
C PHE A 284 27.05 -7.91 16.13
N VAL A 285 27.67 -9.08 16.29
CA VAL A 285 28.89 -9.26 17.09
C VAL A 285 30.04 -8.41 16.55
N VAL A 286 30.27 -8.42 15.22
CA VAL A 286 31.26 -7.56 14.57
C VAL A 286 30.97 -6.09 14.82
N ALA A 287 29.69 -5.68 14.82
CA ALA A 287 29.29 -4.32 15.13
C ALA A 287 29.60 -3.92 16.57
N VAL A 288 29.30 -4.78 17.55
CA VAL A 288 29.62 -4.56 18.97
C VAL A 288 31.12 -4.41 19.17
N PHE A 289 31.92 -5.39 18.72
CA PHE A 289 33.37 -5.31 18.84
C PHE A 289 33.94 -4.09 18.09
N GLY A 290 33.41 -3.80 16.91
CA GLY A 290 33.80 -2.62 16.13
C GLY A 290 33.48 -1.29 16.83
N ALA A 291 32.36 -1.21 17.54
CA ALA A 291 31.93 0.00 18.24
C ALA A 291 32.86 0.36 19.42
N PHE A 292 33.50 -0.61 20.06
CA PHE A 292 34.40 -0.38 21.20
C PHE A 292 35.90 -0.46 20.84
N CYS A 293 36.29 -1.31 19.89
CA CYS A 293 37.70 -1.60 19.62
C CYS A 293 38.26 -0.93 18.34
N SER A 294 37.40 -0.33 17.52
CA SER A 294 37.85 0.34 16.28
C SER A 294 38.23 1.81 16.51
N LYS A 295 38.93 2.40 15.54
CA LYS A 295 39.20 3.85 15.56
C LYS A 295 37.93 4.63 15.24
N ARG A 296 37.86 5.89 15.72
CA ARG A 296 36.71 6.80 15.55
C ARG A 296 36.06 6.77 14.16
N ARG A 297 36.85 6.59 13.10
CA ARG A 297 36.40 6.56 11.70
C ARG A 297 35.50 5.36 11.38
N SER A 298 35.83 4.18 11.86
CA SER A 298 35.01 2.97 11.70
C SER A 298 33.91 2.91 12.74
N MET A 299 34.19 3.42 13.94
CA MET A 299 33.32 3.42 15.10
C MET A 299 31.95 4.07 14.83
N THR A 300 31.91 5.15 14.04
CA THR A 300 30.66 5.85 13.72
C THR A 300 29.60 4.93 13.08
N GLY A 301 29.95 4.16 12.07
CA GLY A 301 28.99 3.28 11.39
C GLY A 301 28.56 2.09 12.23
N PHE A 302 29.43 1.57 13.09
CA PHE A 302 29.08 0.49 14.02
C PHE A 302 28.05 0.96 15.07
N TRP A 303 28.29 2.10 15.73
CA TRP A 303 27.32 2.66 16.67
C TRP A 303 25.99 3.02 16.00
N ALA A 304 26.03 3.59 14.79
CA ALA A 304 24.81 3.88 14.04
C ALA A 304 24.00 2.61 13.76
N ALA A 305 24.64 1.54 13.32
CA ALA A 305 23.99 0.26 13.07
C ALA A 305 23.41 -0.38 14.34
N LEU A 306 24.13 -0.32 15.47
CA LEU A 306 23.64 -0.83 16.76
C LEU A 306 22.42 -0.06 17.27
N LEU A 307 22.41 1.27 17.12
CA LEU A 307 21.26 2.08 17.48
C LEU A 307 20.06 1.77 16.59
N ILE A 308 20.27 1.58 15.28
CA ILE A 308 19.21 1.12 14.36
C ILE A 308 18.66 -0.23 14.84
N PHE A 309 19.53 -1.19 15.18
CA PHE A 309 19.11 -2.49 15.71
C PHE A 309 18.23 -2.34 16.96
N VAL A 310 18.65 -1.52 17.94
CA VAL A 310 17.82 -1.24 19.13
C VAL A 310 16.45 -0.69 18.72
N CYS A 311 16.41 0.25 17.78
CA CYS A 311 15.14 0.80 17.27
C CYS A 311 14.26 -0.21 16.52
N THR A 312 14.77 -1.39 16.11
CA THR A 312 13.95 -2.46 15.51
C THR A 312 13.22 -3.34 16.54
N THR A 313 13.56 -3.20 17.83
CA THR A 313 13.04 -4.06 18.89
C THR A 313 11.60 -3.75 19.27
N THR A 314 10.81 -4.76 19.65
CA THR A 314 9.43 -4.60 20.16
C THR A 314 9.33 -3.58 21.29
N SER A 315 10.33 -3.48 22.17
CA SER A 315 10.36 -2.47 23.24
C SER A 315 10.36 -1.02 22.70
N MET A 316 10.98 -0.78 21.54
CA MET A 316 11.04 0.55 20.93
C MET A 316 9.75 0.94 20.20
N TYR A 317 8.85 -0.01 19.92
CA TYR A 317 7.53 0.28 19.34
C TYR A 317 6.75 1.31 20.18
N THR A 318 6.70 1.13 21.50
CA THR A 318 5.96 2.02 22.43
C THR A 318 6.47 3.46 22.40
N VAL A 319 7.74 3.65 22.07
CA VAL A 319 8.37 4.98 21.97
C VAL A 319 8.15 5.57 20.58
N LEU A 320 8.43 4.79 19.53
CA LEU A 320 8.39 5.26 18.15
C LEU A 320 6.96 5.47 17.64
N SER A 321 5.97 4.72 18.16
CA SER A 321 4.56 4.89 17.78
C SER A 321 4.00 6.27 18.12
N LYS A 322 4.56 6.93 19.15
CA LYS A 322 4.16 8.26 19.61
C LYS A 322 4.77 9.40 18.79
N LEU A 323 5.70 9.11 17.88
CA LEU A 323 6.33 10.14 17.06
C LEU A 323 5.39 10.58 15.92
N PRO A 324 5.38 11.87 15.56
CA PRO A 324 4.66 12.32 14.37
C PRO A 324 5.25 11.64 13.12
N GLY A 325 4.37 11.06 12.29
CA GLY A 325 4.79 10.30 11.11
C GLY A 325 5.24 8.87 11.42
N SER A 326 4.96 8.34 12.62
CA SER A 326 5.35 7.00 13.03
C SER A 326 4.90 5.91 12.05
N GLN A 327 3.78 6.10 11.37
CA GLN A 327 3.22 5.16 10.39
C GLN A 327 4.17 4.79 9.22
N TYR A 328 5.22 5.59 9.00
CA TYR A 328 6.28 5.34 7.99
C TYR A 328 7.53 4.64 8.55
N LEU A 329 7.60 4.39 9.86
CA LEU A 329 8.75 3.78 10.55
C LEU A 329 8.71 2.25 10.52
N TRP A 330 8.88 1.66 9.34
CA TRP A 330 8.97 0.20 9.19
C TRP A 330 10.36 -0.31 9.56
N MET A 331 10.65 -0.36 10.86
CA MET A 331 12.00 -0.47 11.41
C MET A 331 12.75 -1.73 10.97
N LEU A 332 12.12 -2.89 10.82
CA LEU A 332 12.80 -4.11 10.32
C LEU A 332 13.37 -3.95 8.89
N ARG A 333 12.83 -3.03 8.07
CA ARG A 333 13.42 -2.74 6.75
C ARG A 333 14.75 -1.96 6.85
N PHE A 334 15.07 -1.36 7.98
CA PHE A 334 16.34 -0.68 8.22
C PHE A 334 17.52 -1.64 8.42
N ILE A 335 17.28 -2.94 8.62
CA ILE A 335 18.34 -3.93 8.84
C ILE A 335 19.36 -3.93 7.71
N SER A 336 18.94 -3.89 6.44
CA SER A 336 19.87 -3.81 5.31
C SER A 336 20.71 -2.53 5.32
N ILE A 337 20.17 -1.42 5.84
CA ILE A 337 20.88 -0.15 6.02
C ILE A 337 21.92 -0.28 7.16
N ALA A 338 21.56 -0.92 8.26
CA ALA A 338 22.50 -1.23 9.33
C ALA A 338 23.63 -2.15 8.84
N LEU A 339 23.30 -3.19 8.08
CA LEU A 339 24.28 -4.13 7.52
C LEU A 339 25.29 -3.45 6.60
N VAL A 340 24.87 -2.56 5.69
CA VAL A 340 25.84 -1.82 4.86
C VAL A 340 26.77 -0.94 5.70
N MET A 341 26.26 -0.34 6.79
CA MET A 341 27.07 0.48 7.69
C MET A 341 28.10 -0.39 8.43
N ILE A 342 27.70 -1.58 8.88
CA ILE A 342 28.60 -2.56 9.53
C ILE A 342 29.69 -3.00 8.54
N LEU A 343 29.32 -3.47 7.36
CA LEU A 343 30.26 -3.97 6.36
C LEU A 343 31.22 -2.87 5.88
N TYR A 344 30.71 -1.64 5.66
CA TYR A 344 31.54 -0.51 5.29
C TYR A 344 32.52 -0.13 6.41
N SER A 345 32.03 -0.06 7.66
CA SER A 345 32.87 0.22 8.83
C SER A 345 33.94 -0.84 9.07
N PHE A 346 33.60 -2.12 8.87
CA PHE A 346 34.53 -3.25 8.93
C PHE A 346 35.61 -3.15 7.84
N MET A 347 35.20 -2.84 6.60
CA MET A 347 36.14 -2.57 5.51
C MET A 347 37.04 -1.36 5.80
N MET A 348 36.60 -0.38 6.60
CA MET A 348 37.44 0.74 7.04
C MET A 348 38.29 0.44 8.28
N TRP A 349 38.07 -0.69 8.96
CA TRP A 349 38.78 -1.05 10.19
C TRP A 349 40.19 -1.57 9.88
N THR A 350 41.18 -0.68 10.01
CA THR A 350 42.58 -0.93 9.65
C THR A 350 43.45 -1.42 10.81
N SER A 351 43.03 -1.23 12.06
CA SER A 351 43.77 -1.70 13.24
C SER A 351 43.58 -3.18 13.57
N LEU A 352 42.64 -3.86 12.91
CA LEU A 352 42.35 -5.28 13.18
C LEU A 352 43.42 -6.18 12.53
N LYS A 353 43.99 -7.12 13.30
CA LYS A 353 44.99 -8.07 12.79
C LYS A 353 44.37 -9.00 11.74
N ARG A 354 45.18 -9.47 10.79
CA ARG A 354 44.73 -10.30 9.65
C ARG A 354 43.95 -11.55 10.07
N GLY A 355 44.39 -12.25 11.12
CA GLY A 355 43.67 -13.44 11.63
C GLY A 355 42.23 -13.12 12.06
N PHE A 356 42.02 -12.03 12.79
CA PHE A 356 40.68 -11.59 13.19
C PHE A 356 39.85 -11.10 12.01
N VAL A 357 40.46 -10.48 11.00
CA VAL A 357 39.75 -10.13 9.76
C VAL A 357 39.20 -11.39 9.08
N ILE A 358 40.02 -12.44 8.97
CA ILE A 358 39.61 -13.73 8.38
C ILE A 358 38.50 -14.37 9.23
N LEU A 359 38.66 -14.40 10.56
CA LEU A 359 37.62 -14.90 11.46
C LEU A 359 36.28 -14.18 11.26
N CYS A 360 36.27 -12.84 11.24
CA CYS A 360 35.05 -12.08 10.97
C CYS A 360 34.47 -12.41 9.58
N CYS A 361 35.31 -12.59 8.56
CA CYS A 361 34.83 -12.97 7.22
C CYS A 361 34.15 -14.36 7.24
N VAL A 362 34.76 -15.35 7.91
CA VAL A 362 34.16 -16.69 8.06
C VAL A 362 32.83 -16.60 8.81
N LEU A 363 32.79 -15.88 9.93
CA LEU A 363 31.55 -15.71 10.71
C LEU A 363 30.44 -15.01 9.90
N LEU A 364 30.78 -14.00 9.10
CA LEU A 364 29.81 -13.33 8.22
C LEU A 364 29.28 -14.25 7.11
N VAL A 365 30.09 -15.18 6.60
CA VAL A 365 29.60 -16.22 5.67
C VAL A 365 28.65 -17.17 6.39
N LEU A 366 28.96 -17.56 7.64
CA LEU A 366 28.05 -18.41 8.44
C LEU A 366 26.69 -17.74 8.67
N ASP A 367 26.63 -16.42 8.83
CA ASP A 367 25.38 -15.66 8.93
C ASP A 367 24.51 -15.77 7.67
N CYS A 368 25.08 -16.07 6.50
CA CYS A 368 24.32 -16.20 5.25
C CYS A 368 23.68 -17.59 5.10
N ILE A 369 24.26 -18.63 5.73
CA ILE A 369 23.81 -20.03 5.61
C ILE A 369 22.33 -20.20 6.01
N PRO A 370 21.83 -19.59 7.12
CA PRO A 370 20.42 -19.68 7.49
C PRO A 370 19.42 -19.24 6.43
N SER A 371 19.83 -18.45 5.45
CA SER A 371 18.95 -17.97 4.36
C SER A 371 19.28 -18.58 3.00
N TYR A 372 20.19 -19.57 2.94
CA TYR A 372 20.50 -20.29 1.70
C TYR A 372 19.27 -20.95 1.06
N GLY A 373 18.34 -21.43 1.89
CA GLY A 373 17.09 -22.02 1.43
C GLY A 373 16.32 -21.11 0.47
N LEU A 374 16.38 -19.78 0.63
CA LEU A 374 15.69 -18.84 -0.25
C LEU A 374 16.16 -18.87 -1.71
N ILE A 375 17.37 -19.37 -1.96
CA ILE A 375 17.96 -19.48 -3.31
C ILE A 375 17.80 -20.90 -3.85
N TRP A 376 17.96 -21.91 -2.99
CA TRP A 376 17.99 -23.31 -3.40
C TRP A 376 17.13 -24.19 -2.50
N HIS A 377 16.19 -24.90 -3.12
CA HIS A 377 15.28 -25.84 -2.47
C HIS A 377 15.42 -27.28 -3.01
N GLY A 378 16.44 -27.55 -3.84
CA GLY A 378 16.54 -28.78 -4.63
C GLY A 378 16.16 -28.57 -6.10
N ILE A 379 16.35 -29.60 -6.93
CA ILE A 379 15.88 -29.61 -8.32
C ILE A 379 14.36 -29.76 -8.28
N GLY A 380 13.65 -28.85 -8.94
CA GLY A 380 12.20 -28.90 -9.04
C GLY A 380 11.74 -30.03 -9.95
N GLU A 381 10.63 -30.68 -9.61
CA GLU A 381 10.01 -31.69 -10.47
C GLU A 381 9.35 -31.09 -11.71
N ARG A 382 9.04 -29.78 -11.66
CA ARG A 382 8.33 -29.02 -12.69
C ARG A 382 8.99 -27.68 -12.93
N THR A 383 8.73 -27.12 -14.10
CA THR A 383 9.11 -25.75 -14.44
C THR A 383 8.23 -24.73 -13.71
N ALA A 384 8.71 -23.48 -13.65
CA ALA A 384 7.95 -22.34 -13.12
C ALA A 384 6.58 -22.18 -13.78
N LYS A 385 6.53 -22.31 -15.12
CA LYS A 385 5.29 -22.18 -15.89
C LYS A 385 4.28 -23.28 -15.55
N GLU A 386 4.74 -24.52 -15.38
CA GLU A 386 3.88 -25.64 -14.99
C GLU A 386 3.34 -25.48 -13.55
N ASN A 387 4.18 -25.01 -12.62
CA ASN A 387 3.73 -24.72 -11.26
C ASN A 387 2.69 -23.58 -11.22
N MET A 388 2.88 -22.54 -12.04
CA MET A 388 1.90 -21.47 -12.22
C MET A 388 0.59 -21.98 -12.81
N GLN A 389 0.64 -22.85 -13.82
CA GLN A 389 -0.55 -23.47 -14.40
C GLN A 389 -1.33 -24.27 -13.35
N LEU A 390 -0.64 -25.10 -12.57
CA LEU A 390 -1.27 -25.87 -11.49
C LEU A 390 -1.91 -24.96 -10.45
N SER A 391 -1.25 -23.85 -10.09
CA SER A 391 -1.82 -22.86 -9.18
C SER A 391 -3.05 -22.17 -9.77
N ALA A 392 -3.02 -21.83 -11.06
CA ALA A 392 -4.14 -21.21 -11.76
C ALA A 392 -5.35 -22.17 -11.87
N ASP A 393 -5.10 -23.45 -12.12
CA ASP A 393 -6.13 -24.48 -12.19
C ASP A 393 -6.74 -24.78 -10.82
N ALA A 394 -5.90 -24.94 -9.79
CA ALA A 394 -6.34 -25.19 -8.42
C ALA A 394 -7.16 -24.02 -7.84
N SER A 395 -6.85 -22.79 -8.25
CA SER A 395 -7.58 -21.58 -7.86
C SER A 395 -8.74 -21.22 -8.81
N LEU A 396 -9.02 -22.04 -9.82
CA LEU A 396 -10.04 -21.81 -10.86
C LEU A 396 -9.80 -20.55 -11.72
N ILE A 397 -8.63 -19.90 -11.65
CA ILE A 397 -8.28 -18.72 -12.44
C ILE A 397 -8.27 -19.05 -13.93
N THR A 398 -7.73 -20.21 -14.33
CA THR A 398 -7.76 -20.66 -15.74
C THR A 398 -9.20 -20.69 -16.27
N LYS A 399 -10.13 -21.24 -15.47
CA LYS A 399 -11.53 -21.28 -15.85
C LYS A 399 -12.14 -19.88 -15.89
N ALA A 400 -11.88 -19.05 -14.88
CA ALA A 400 -12.37 -17.68 -14.81
C ALA A 400 -12.00 -16.89 -16.08
N ARG A 401 -10.72 -16.91 -16.48
CA ARG A 401 -10.23 -16.27 -17.70
C ARG A 401 -10.98 -16.73 -18.96
N SER A 402 -11.23 -18.03 -19.08
CA SER A 402 -11.89 -18.60 -20.26
C SER A 402 -13.35 -18.17 -20.43
N ILE A 403 -14.05 -17.85 -19.34
CA ILE A 403 -15.48 -17.50 -19.35
C ILE A 403 -15.72 -15.99 -19.31
N THR A 404 -14.82 -15.23 -18.71
CA THR A 404 -14.96 -13.77 -18.58
C THR A 404 -14.98 -13.07 -19.94
N LYS A 405 -15.93 -12.14 -20.09
CA LYS A 405 -16.07 -11.26 -21.24
C LYS A 405 -15.61 -9.83 -20.95
N GLN A 406 -15.80 -9.34 -19.72
CA GLN A 406 -15.41 -7.99 -19.33
C GLN A 406 -14.37 -7.95 -18.22
N ARG A 407 -14.69 -8.46 -17.01
CA ARG A 407 -13.84 -8.31 -15.83
C ARG A 407 -14.10 -9.40 -14.77
N VAL A 408 -13.05 -9.77 -14.05
CA VAL A 408 -13.10 -10.66 -12.88
C VAL A 408 -12.95 -9.88 -11.58
N ALA A 409 -13.82 -10.19 -10.61
CA ALA A 409 -13.57 -9.91 -9.19
C ALA A 409 -12.90 -11.14 -8.56
N LEU A 410 -11.59 -11.05 -8.27
CA LEU A 410 -10.81 -12.08 -7.60
C LEU A 410 -10.80 -11.78 -6.09
N MET A 411 -11.64 -12.48 -5.34
CA MET A 411 -11.85 -12.28 -3.90
C MET A 411 -11.14 -13.38 -3.11
N ASP A 412 -9.85 -13.19 -2.87
CA ASP A 412 -8.98 -14.16 -2.18
C ASP A 412 -8.40 -13.63 -0.85
N GLY A 413 -8.84 -12.45 -0.40
CA GLY A 413 -8.31 -11.79 0.80
C GLY A 413 -6.83 -11.42 0.70
N SER A 414 -6.27 -11.31 -0.52
CA SER A 414 -4.82 -11.21 -0.77
C SER A 414 -3.99 -12.42 -0.31
N SER A 415 -4.63 -13.54 0.00
CA SER A 415 -3.95 -14.74 0.51
C SER A 415 -3.08 -15.44 -0.55
N LEU A 416 -3.36 -15.25 -1.84
CA LEU A 416 -2.54 -15.74 -2.95
C LEU A 416 -1.46 -14.73 -3.39
N GLY A 417 -1.38 -13.58 -2.72
CA GLY A 417 -0.40 -12.53 -3.00
C GLY A 417 -0.50 -11.96 -4.42
N ALA A 418 0.59 -11.39 -4.92
CA ALA A 418 0.60 -10.82 -6.28
C ALA A 418 0.55 -11.85 -7.41
N MET A 419 0.66 -13.14 -7.12
CA MET A 419 0.62 -14.21 -8.12
C MET A 419 -0.75 -14.30 -8.78
N ALA A 420 -1.83 -14.30 -8.00
CA ALA A 420 -3.18 -14.47 -8.54
C ALA A 420 -3.63 -13.37 -9.50
N PRO A 421 -3.44 -12.05 -9.23
CA PRO A 421 -3.74 -11.03 -10.23
C PRO A 421 -2.83 -11.13 -11.46
N TYR A 422 -1.56 -11.54 -11.34
CA TYR A 422 -0.71 -11.80 -12.51
C TYR A 422 -1.22 -12.98 -13.35
N LEU A 423 -1.60 -14.09 -12.72
CA LEU A 423 -2.18 -15.26 -13.39
C LEU A 423 -3.46 -14.91 -14.18
N LEU A 424 -4.21 -13.92 -13.70
CA LEU A 424 -5.39 -13.41 -14.37
C LEU A 424 -5.04 -12.56 -15.61
N THR A 425 -4.03 -11.69 -15.50
CA THR A 425 -3.86 -10.57 -16.43
C THR A 425 -2.73 -10.71 -17.45
N ASP A 426 -1.72 -11.55 -17.18
CA ASP A 426 -0.46 -11.51 -17.97
C ASP A 426 0.19 -12.89 -18.18
N TYR A 427 -0.41 -13.94 -17.63
CA TYR A 427 0.08 -15.30 -17.78
C TYR A 427 -0.27 -15.89 -19.14
N ASP A 428 0.71 -16.43 -19.88
CA ASP A 428 0.50 -17.10 -21.17
C ASP A 428 -0.18 -16.23 -22.24
N GLU A 429 0.13 -14.93 -22.25
CA GLU A 429 -0.29 -13.93 -23.25
C GLU A 429 -1.81 -13.60 -23.30
N GLU A 430 -2.70 -14.36 -22.64
CA GLU A 430 -4.11 -13.96 -22.55
C GLU A 430 -4.35 -12.98 -21.39
N GLN A 431 -5.02 -11.86 -21.67
CA GLN A 431 -5.20 -10.79 -20.69
C GLN A 431 -6.68 -10.63 -20.34
N THR A 432 -7.02 -10.90 -19.08
CA THR A 432 -8.35 -10.62 -18.52
C THR A 432 -8.27 -9.40 -17.62
N GLN A 433 -9.25 -8.50 -17.68
CA GLN A 433 -9.28 -7.35 -16.76
C GLN A 433 -9.71 -7.81 -15.37
N GLY A 434 -9.11 -7.22 -14.33
CA GLY A 434 -9.43 -7.45 -12.94
C GLY A 434 -9.90 -6.18 -12.23
N THR A 435 -10.87 -6.34 -11.33
CA THR A 435 -11.19 -5.33 -10.31
C THR A 435 -10.09 -5.25 -9.24
N TYR A 436 -9.42 -6.37 -9.01
CA TYR A 436 -8.32 -6.50 -8.07
C TYR A 436 -6.97 -6.42 -8.81
N GLY A 437 -5.89 -6.34 -8.02
CA GLY A 437 -4.50 -6.21 -8.47
C GLY A 437 -3.57 -6.29 -7.26
N ALA A 438 -2.27 -6.01 -7.44
CA ALA A 438 -1.32 -5.95 -6.32
C ALA A 438 -0.85 -4.51 -5.98
N GLY A 439 -1.00 -4.11 -4.71
CA GLY A 439 -0.75 -2.75 -4.21
C GLY A 439 -1.96 -1.82 -4.28
N TRP A 440 -3.07 -2.21 -3.63
CA TRP A 440 -4.40 -1.56 -3.76
C TRP A 440 -4.43 -0.10 -3.31
N GLN A 441 -3.47 0.36 -2.49
CA GLN A 441 -3.39 1.76 -2.04
C GLN A 441 -3.17 2.76 -3.19
N SER A 442 -2.85 2.26 -4.40
CA SER A 442 -2.70 3.06 -5.62
C SER A 442 -3.94 3.02 -6.53
N ALA A 443 -4.97 2.27 -6.15
CA ALA A 443 -6.22 2.18 -6.91
C ALA A 443 -7.13 3.38 -6.61
N ALA A 444 -7.71 3.99 -7.65
CA ALA A 444 -8.76 4.99 -7.45
C ALA A 444 -10.02 4.35 -6.85
N THR A 445 -10.26 3.07 -7.13
CA THR A 445 -11.36 2.24 -6.63
C THR A 445 -11.04 1.52 -5.32
N ALA A 446 -9.98 1.93 -4.59
CA ALA A 446 -9.53 1.32 -3.35
C ALA A 446 -10.66 1.11 -2.32
N VAL A 447 -11.56 2.09 -2.17
CA VAL A 447 -12.71 2.02 -1.25
C VAL A 447 -13.66 0.89 -1.67
N ASN A 448 -14.04 0.83 -2.94
CA ASN A 448 -14.94 -0.21 -3.46
C ASN A 448 -14.36 -1.63 -3.26
N ILE A 449 -13.03 -1.78 -3.42
CA ILE A 449 -12.34 -3.06 -3.20
C ILE A 449 -12.40 -3.48 -1.74
N VAL A 450 -12.20 -2.54 -0.81
CA VAL A 450 -12.29 -2.80 0.63
C VAL A 450 -13.73 -3.18 1.01
N GLU A 451 -14.72 -2.43 0.50
CA GLU A 451 -16.14 -2.68 0.77
C GLU A 451 -16.59 -4.05 0.23
N LEU A 452 -16.14 -4.47 -0.97
CA LEU A 452 -16.39 -5.82 -1.47
C LEU A 452 -15.81 -6.92 -0.58
N ASN A 453 -14.55 -6.76 -0.14
CA ASN A 453 -13.91 -7.73 0.75
C ASN A 453 -14.63 -7.80 2.10
N GLU A 454 -14.96 -6.66 2.69
CA GLU A 454 -15.68 -6.60 3.96
C GLU A 454 -17.09 -7.18 3.84
N ALA A 455 -17.76 -6.99 2.70
CA ALA A 455 -19.04 -7.63 2.42
C ALA A 455 -18.94 -9.16 2.37
N ALA A 456 -17.87 -9.72 1.81
CA ALA A 456 -17.64 -11.17 1.85
C ALA A 456 -17.36 -11.66 3.29
N GLU A 457 -16.45 -10.99 3.99
CA GLU A 457 -16.00 -11.34 5.34
C GLU A 457 -17.14 -11.26 6.37
N ARG A 458 -18.05 -10.29 6.21
CA ARG A 458 -19.20 -10.07 7.11
C ARG A 458 -20.49 -10.71 6.61
N GLY A 459 -20.50 -11.33 5.43
CA GLY A 459 -21.66 -12.03 4.89
C GLY A 459 -22.77 -11.14 4.34
N PHE A 460 -22.44 -9.96 3.81
CA PHE A 460 -23.34 -9.08 3.06
C PHE A 460 -23.30 -9.42 1.56
N TYR A 461 -23.66 -10.66 1.21
CA TYR A 461 -23.54 -11.18 -0.14
C TYR A 461 -24.40 -10.47 -1.21
N PRO A 462 -25.63 -9.99 -0.93
CA PRO A 462 -26.39 -9.20 -1.90
C PRO A 462 -25.66 -7.92 -2.34
N TYR A 463 -25.07 -7.20 -1.38
CA TYR A 463 -24.22 -6.04 -1.66
C TYR A 463 -23.02 -6.40 -2.53
N LEU A 464 -22.34 -7.52 -2.20
CA LEU A 464 -21.17 -8.00 -2.93
C LEU A 464 -21.46 -8.15 -4.43
N PHE A 465 -22.53 -8.87 -4.80
CA PHE A 465 -22.84 -9.10 -6.22
C PHE A 465 -23.36 -7.86 -6.93
N ASP A 466 -24.14 -7.00 -6.26
CA ASP A 466 -24.58 -5.73 -6.85
C ASP A 466 -23.41 -4.78 -7.13
N ARG A 467 -22.50 -4.59 -6.16
CA ARG A 467 -21.31 -3.76 -6.35
C ARG A 467 -20.28 -4.37 -7.29
N ALA A 468 -20.17 -5.71 -7.34
CA ALA A 468 -19.37 -6.38 -8.35
C ALA A 468 -19.87 -6.03 -9.76
N LEU A 469 -21.18 -5.96 -9.97
CA LEU A 469 -21.78 -5.57 -11.24
C LEU A 469 -21.52 -4.08 -11.57
N GLU A 470 -21.59 -3.18 -10.59
CA GLU A 470 -21.20 -1.76 -10.74
C GLU A 470 -19.74 -1.59 -11.20
N LEU A 471 -18.86 -2.41 -10.63
CA LEU A 471 -17.45 -2.50 -11.00
C LEU A 471 -17.23 -3.27 -12.31
N GLY A 472 -18.30 -3.62 -13.03
CA GLY A 472 -18.26 -4.22 -14.37
C GLY A 472 -17.80 -5.67 -14.37
N ASN A 473 -17.90 -6.38 -13.24
CA ASN A 473 -17.55 -7.79 -13.16
C ASN A 473 -18.71 -8.63 -13.66
N ASP A 474 -18.46 -9.39 -14.72
CA ASP A 474 -19.33 -10.48 -15.18
C ASP A 474 -18.89 -11.83 -14.60
N THR A 475 -17.75 -11.87 -13.92
CA THR A 475 -17.22 -13.07 -13.27
C THR A 475 -16.74 -12.74 -11.86
N VAL A 476 -17.12 -13.56 -10.89
CA VAL A 476 -16.74 -13.40 -9.48
C VAL A 476 -16.14 -14.72 -8.99
N LEU A 477 -14.87 -14.68 -8.58
CA LEU A 477 -14.14 -15.82 -8.05
C LEU A 477 -13.88 -15.58 -6.57
N ILE A 478 -14.52 -16.37 -5.71
CA ILE A 478 -14.47 -16.20 -4.25
C ILE A 478 -13.76 -17.39 -3.64
N LYS A 479 -12.75 -17.13 -2.81
CA LYS A 479 -12.15 -18.15 -1.95
C LYS A 479 -13.04 -18.39 -0.74
N ILE A 480 -13.39 -19.64 -0.49
CA ILE A 480 -14.36 -20.05 0.55
C ILE A 480 -13.92 -19.59 1.95
N SER A 481 -12.60 -19.50 2.22
CA SER A 481 -12.09 -19.02 3.52
C SER A 481 -12.40 -17.55 3.82
N GLU A 482 -12.75 -16.76 2.81
CA GLU A 482 -13.06 -15.32 2.96
C GLU A 482 -14.55 -15.08 3.24
N LEU A 483 -15.38 -16.12 3.24
CA LEU A 483 -16.78 -16.05 3.63
C LEU A 483 -16.92 -16.06 5.15
N LYS A 484 -17.87 -15.30 5.71
CA LYS A 484 -18.09 -15.17 7.16
C LYS A 484 -18.06 -16.51 7.91
N ASN A 485 -18.83 -17.50 7.44
CA ASN A 485 -18.86 -18.84 8.03
C ASN A 485 -18.31 -19.94 7.10
N GLY A 486 -17.43 -19.57 6.16
CA GLY A 486 -16.82 -20.51 5.22
C GLY A 486 -17.87 -21.26 4.38
N SER A 487 -17.72 -22.57 4.25
CA SER A 487 -18.61 -23.41 3.43
C SER A 487 -20.08 -23.39 3.86
N LYS A 488 -20.40 -22.97 5.10
CA LYS A 488 -21.79 -22.89 5.58
C LYS A 488 -22.60 -21.83 4.83
N ASP A 489 -21.93 -20.79 4.33
CA ASP A 489 -22.58 -19.67 3.66
C ASP A 489 -22.76 -19.89 2.15
N ILE A 490 -22.29 -21.02 1.59
CA ILE A 490 -22.42 -21.31 0.15
C ILE A 490 -23.87 -21.15 -0.36
N PRO A 491 -24.92 -21.64 0.34
CA PRO A 491 -26.30 -21.41 -0.08
C PRO A 491 -26.67 -19.93 -0.17
N ASP A 492 -26.31 -19.13 0.82
CA ASP A 492 -26.64 -17.71 0.90
C ASP A 492 -25.90 -16.91 -0.17
N VAL A 493 -24.60 -17.17 -0.36
CA VAL A 493 -23.79 -16.59 -1.44
C VAL A 493 -24.40 -16.94 -2.80
N THR A 494 -24.78 -18.20 -3.00
CA THR A 494 -25.35 -18.67 -4.28
C THR A 494 -26.72 -18.04 -4.55
N ASN A 495 -27.53 -17.80 -3.50
CA ASN A 495 -28.82 -17.15 -3.64
C ASN A 495 -28.66 -15.66 -3.99
N ALA A 496 -27.77 -14.95 -3.28
CA ALA A 496 -27.43 -13.56 -3.59
C ALA A 496 -26.87 -13.41 -5.02
N ALA A 497 -26.03 -14.36 -5.46
CA ALA A 497 -25.54 -14.41 -6.84
C ALA A 497 -26.68 -14.50 -7.85
N LYS A 498 -27.65 -15.39 -7.62
CA LYS A 498 -28.81 -15.61 -8.49
C LYS A 498 -29.73 -14.39 -8.58
N GLU A 499 -29.92 -13.64 -7.48
CA GLU A 499 -30.69 -12.38 -7.49
C GLU A 499 -30.10 -11.35 -8.46
N GLN A 500 -28.78 -11.40 -8.66
CA GLN A 500 -28.04 -10.59 -9.63
C GLN A 500 -27.72 -11.37 -10.92
N GLU A 501 -28.47 -12.43 -11.23
CA GLU A 501 -28.34 -13.29 -12.41
C GLU A 501 -26.95 -13.93 -12.63
N PHE A 502 -26.14 -14.04 -11.58
CA PHE A 502 -24.93 -14.85 -11.62
C PHE A 502 -25.29 -16.33 -11.39
N THR A 503 -24.60 -17.20 -12.13
CA THR A 503 -24.71 -18.65 -12.01
C THR A 503 -23.40 -19.23 -11.47
N LEU A 504 -23.49 -20.23 -10.59
CA LEU A 504 -22.31 -20.98 -10.14
C LEU A 504 -21.86 -21.91 -11.27
N VAL A 505 -20.72 -21.62 -11.89
CA VAL A 505 -20.21 -22.35 -13.06
C VAL A 505 -19.29 -23.50 -12.65
N GLN A 506 -18.46 -23.26 -11.64
CA GLN A 506 -17.52 -24.25 -11.12
C GLN A 506 -17.23 -23.98 -9.65
N TYR A 507 -16.92 -25.03 -8.90
CA TYR A 507 -16.46 -24.94 -7.52
C TYR A 507 -15.50 -26.08 -7.20
N ASN A 508 -14.70 -25.90 -6.16
CA ASN A 508 -13.90 -26.94 -5.52
C ASN A 508 -13.87 -26.70 -3.99
N ASP A 509 -13.03 -27.43 -3.26
CA ASP A 509 -12.95 -27.34 -1.79
C ASP A 509 -12.51 -25.97 -1.28
N SER A 510 -11.95 -25.11 -2.13
CA SER A 510 -11.38 -23.81 -1.76
C SER A 510 -12.00 -22.61 -2.46
N PHE A 511 -12.65 -22.79 -3.62
CA PHE A 511 -13.10 -21.69 -4.47
C PHE A 511 -14.50 -21.92 -5.05
N LEU A 512 -15.23 -20.81 -5.20
CA LEU A 512 -16.50 -20.69 -5.89
C LEU A 512 -16.33 -19.75 -7.09
N LEU A 513 -16.71 -20.19 -8.28
CA LEU A 513 -16.64 -19.38 -9.50
C LEU A 513 -18.05 -19.11 -10.03
N TYR A 514 -18.46 -17.86 -9.95
CA TYR A 514 -19.74 -17.36 -10.46
C TYR A 514 -19.55 -16.59 -11.76
N HIS A 515 -20.50 -16.72 -12.68
CA HIS A 515 -20.51 -16.00 -13.95
C HIS A 515 -21.91 -15.54 -14.31
N ARG A 516 -22.01 -14.30 -14.80
CA ARG A 516 -23.20 -13.74 -15.43
C ARG A 516 -22.95 -13.63 -16.92
N GLU A 517 -23.81 -14.26 -17.70
CA GLU A 517 -23.72 -14.19 -19.16
C GLU A 517 -23.96 -12.75 -19.64
N ILE A 518 -22.99 -12.20 -20.35
CA ILE A 518 -23.05 -10.87 -20.97
C ILE A 518 -22.68 -10.95 -22.44
N SER A 519 -23.42 -10.22 -23.28
CA SER A 519 -23.21 -10.23 -24.74
C SER A 519 -22.14 -9.25 -25.20
N THR A 520 -21.95 -8.15 -24.47
CA THR A 520 -20.96 -7.11 -24.77
C THR A 520 -20.41 -6.50 -23.49
N VAL A 521 -19.33 -5.72 -23.62
CA VAL A 521 -18.92 -4.78 -22.57
C VAL A 521 -20.11 -3.91 -22.17
N PHE A 522 -20.21 -3.60 -20.89
CA PHE A 522 -21.32 -2.88 -20.29
C PHE A 522 -20.87 -1.87 -19.24
N GLY A 523 -21.76 -0.92 -18.99
CA GLY A 523 -21.77 -0.07 -17.80
C GLY A 523 -23.13 -0.17 -17.13
N THR A 524 -23.36 0.63 -16.09
CA THR A 524 -24.61 0.60 -15.32
C THR A 524 -25.20 1.99 -15.17
N VAL A 525 -26.53 2.07 -15.16
CA VAL A 525 -27.27 3.22 -14.63
C VAL A 525 -27.95 2.72 -13.37
N CYS A 526 -27.77 3.42 -12.26
CA CYS A 526 -28.29 3.02 -10.97
C CYS A 526 -29.17 4.13 -10.40
N LYS A 527 -30.31 3.76 -9.83
CA LYS A 527 -31.11 4.65 -8.99
C LYS A 527 -31.14 4.07 -7.59
N TYR A 528 -30.69 4.89 -6.64
CA TYR A 528 -30.77 4.62 -5.22
C TYR A 528 -31.95 5.37 -4.62
N ASP A 529 -32.74 4.69 -3.79
CA ASP A 529 -33.80 5.36 -3.03
C ASP A 529 -33.28 5.93 -1.70
N GLY A 530 -32.08 5.54 -1.25
CA GLY A 530 -31.45 6.04 -0.04
C GLY A 530 -30.10 6.75 -0.24
N LEU A 531 -29.77 7.69 0.65
CA LEU A 531 -28.47 8.36 0.71
C LEU A 531 -27.92 8.40 2.15
N ALA A 532 -26.67 7.98 2.34
CA ALA A 532 -25.97 8.10 3.62
C ALA A 532 -24.91 9.22 3.56
N ILE A 533 -25.00 10.19 4.48
CA ILE A 533 -24.11 11.35 4.59
C ILE A 533 -23.32 11.28 5.89
N GLY A 534 -22.00 11.39 5.77
CA GLY A 534 -21.06 11.46 6.88
C GLY A 534 -20.00 10.36 6.86
N ASN A 535 -19.05 10.43 7.79
CA ASN A 535 -17.86 9.57 7.78
C ASN A 535 -18.13 8.13 8.24
N ALA A 536 -19.27 7.88 8.90
CA ALA A 536 -19.67 6.56 9.38
C ALA A 536 -20.77 5.92 8.49
N ALA A 537 -21.00 6.47 7.30
CA ALA A 537 -22.02 6.00 6.35
C ALA A 537 -21.71 4.64 5.70
N ALA A 538 -20.43 4.26 5.57
CA ALA A 538 -20.02 3.11 4.75
C ALA A 538 -20.60 1.77 5.26
N SER A 539 -20.56 1.53 6.58
CA SER A 539 -21.11 0.31 7.18
C SER A 539 -22.60 0.12 6.90
N LEU A 540 -23.35 1.22 6.78
CA LEU A 540 -24.76 1.15 6.49
C LEU A 540 -25.04 0.68 5.07
N THR A 541 -24.24 1.11 4.09
CA THR A 541 -24.46 0.76 2.68
C THR A 541 -24.30 -0.74 2.41
N CYS A 542 -23.45 -1.43 3.18
CA CYS A 542 -23.34 -2.89 3.14
C CYS A 542 -24.61 -3.58 3.67
N SER A 543 -25.17 -3.05 4.76
CA SER A 543 -26.40 -3.55 5.37
C SER A 543 -27.65 -3.25 4.54
N TYR A 544 -27.66 -2.10 3.86
CA TYR A 544 -28.77 -1.59 3.04
C TYR A 544 -28.25 -1.17 1.66
N PRO A 545 -28.17 -2.09 0.69
CA PRO A 545 -27.54 -1.84 -0.62
C PRO A 545 -28.22 -0.75 -1.48
N ASP A 546 -29.51 -0.47 -1.25
CA ASP A 546 -30.27 0.61 -1.90
C ASP A 546 -29.96 2.01 -1.31
N ILE A 547 -29.07 2.07 -0.31
CA ILE A 547 -28.50 3.33 0.18
C ILE A 547 -27.14 3.54 -0.46
N THR A 548 -26.97 4.67 -1.14
CA THR A 548 -25.67 5.10 -1.66
C THR A 548 -24.94 6.05 -0.72
N ARG A 549 -23.63 6.18 -0.89
CA ARG A 549 -22.81 7.12 -0.12
C ARG A 549 -22.84 8.51 -0.76
N GLY A 550 -23.01 9.54 0.07
CA GLY A 550 -22.85 10.92 -0.37
C GLY A 550 -21.41 11.34 -0.63
N ASP A 551 -21.21 12.22 -1.61
CA ASP A 551 -19.90 12.74 -2.04
C ASP A 551 -19.19 13.61 -0.97
N SER A 552 -19.95 14.15 -0.02
CA SER A 552 -19.45 14.95 1.10
C SER A 552 -20.03 14.50 2.44
N ALA A 553 -19.25 14.63 3.51
CA ALA A 553 -19.73 14.48 4.88
C ALA A 553 -20.45 15.76 5.40
N ASN A 554 -20.31 16.89 4.69
CA ASN A 554 -20.88 18.17 5.12
C ASN A 554 -22.26 18.40 4.49
N LEU A 555 -23.28 18.60 5.32
CA LEU A 555 -24.65 18.88 4.88
C LEU A 555 -24.76 20.17 4.06
N ASP A 556 -23.88 21.14 4.26
CA ASP A 556 -23.90 22.40 3.52
C ASP A 556 -23.58 22.24 2.04
N ASP A 557 -22.93 21.15 1.66
CA ASP A 557 -22.52 20.87 0.28
C ASP A 557 -23.68 20.33 -0.57
N TYR A 558 -24.82 20.04 0.06
CA TYR A 558 -26.00 19.51 -0.60
C TYR A 558 -27.11 20.54 -0.67
N THR A 559 -27.86 20.49 -1.78
CA THR A 559 -29.05 21.30 -1.97
C THR A 559 -30.32 20.52 -1.63
N PHE A 560 -31.39 21.25 -1.31
CA PHE A 560 -32.71 20.65 -1.13
C PHE A 560 -33.16 19.85 -2.37
N ALA A 561 -32.89 20.35 -3.58
CA ALA A 561 -33.31 19.69 -4.81
C ALA A 561 -32.63 18.33 -5.01
N GLU A 562 -31.33 18.24 -4.69
CA GLU A 562 -30.59 16.97 -4.74
C GLU A 562 -31.12 15.99 -3.69
N LEU A 563 -31.26 16.44 -2.45
CA LEU A 563 -31.67 15.58 -1.34
C LEU A 563 -33.14 15.15 -1.41
N SER A 564 -34.03 15.99 -1.96
CA SER A 564 -35.46 15.66 -2.10
C SER A 564 -35.75 14.54 -3.11
N GLY A 565 -34.75 14.13 -3.89
CA GLY A 565 -34.86 13.00 -4.81
C GLY A 565 -34.79 11.63 -4.13
N TYR A 566 -34.31 11.57 -2.88
CA TYR A 566 -34.21 10.34 -2.10
C TYR A 566 -35.44 10.15 -1.21
N LYS A 567 -35.79 8.90 -0.95
CA LYS A 567 -36.83 8.54 0.01
C LYS A 567 -36.28 8.55 1.43
N VAL A 568 -35.06 8.02 1.62
CA VAL A 568 -34.40 7.93 2.93
C VAL A 568 -33.05 8.65 2.91
N ILE A 569 -32.76 9.45 3.94
CA ILE A 569 -31.44 10.03 4.16
C ILE A 569 -30.95 9.62 5.55
N TYR A 570 -29.79 8.98 5.60
CA TYR A 570 -29.14 8.59 6.84
C TYR A 570 -27.96 9.52 7.16
N LEU A 571 -27.96 10.12 8.34
CA LEU A 571 -26.94 11.06 8.80
C LEU A 571 -26.11 10.42 9.90
N SER A 572 -24.82 10.16 9.64
CA SER A 572 -23.91 9.61 10.65
C SER A 572 -22.46 10.04 10.43
N GLY A 573 -21.94 10.78 11.41
CA GLY A 573 -20.62 11.41 11.33
C GLY A 573 -20.60 12.55 10.32
N PHE A 574 -21.73 13.24 10.16
CA PHE A 574 -21.87 14.38 9.26
C PHE A 574 -21.32 15.65 9.90
N SER A 575 -21.17 16.72 9.13
CA SER A 575 -20.78 18.04 9.62
C SER A 575 -21.65 19.15 9.03
N TYR A 576 -21.58 20.34 9.62
CA TYR A 576 -22.18 21.56 9.09
C TYR A 576 -21.36 22.78 9.55
N SER A 577 -21.42 23.87 8.79
CA SER A 577 -20.84 25.17 9.13
C SER A 577 -21.86 26.03 9.88
N ASP A 578 -23.13 25.93 9.50
CA ASP A 578 -24.25 26.64 10.13
C ASP A 578 -25.33 25.62 10.54
N LYS A 579 -25.40 25.38 11.86
CA LYS A 579 -26.36 24.46 12.46
C LYS A 579 -27.81 24.82 12.13
N THR A 580 -28.18 26.09 12.25
CA THR A 580 -29.57 26.53 12.02
C THR A 580 -29.98 26.32 10.57
N LYS A 581 -29.06 26.54 9.62
CA LYS A 581 -29.30 26.27 8.20
C LYS A 581 -29.46 24.78 7.94
N ALA A 582 -28.59 23.94 8.50
CA ALA A 582 -28.66 22.49 8.37
C ALA A 582 -29.97 21.93 8.95
N GLU A 583 -30.37 22.37 10.15
CA GLU A 583 -31.64 21.97 10.77
C GLU A 583 -32.86 22.39 9.94
N LYS A 584 -32.85 23.59 9.36
CA LYS A 584 -33.91 24.04 8.44
C LYS A 584 -33.99 23.19 7.18
N LEU A 585 -32.84 22.78 6.62
CA LEU A 585 -32.79 21.89 5.46
C LEU A 585 -33.41 20.54 5.81
N VAL A 586 -33.01 19.94 6.92
CA VAL A 586 -33.54 18.64 7.40
C VAL A 586 -35.04 18.69 7.64
N LYS A 587 -35.55 19.73 8.34
CA LYS A 587 -37.00 19.95 8.54
C LYS A 587 -37.74 20.14 7.22
N ARG A 588 -37.15 20.83 6.25
CA ARG A 588 -37.76 21.04 4.94
C ARG A 588 -37.84 19.74 4.14
N LEU A 589 -36.82 18.90 4.21
CA LEU A 589 -36.80 17.57 3.58
C LEU A 589 -37.85 16.65 4.19
N SER A 590 -37.95 16.63 5.53
CA SER A 590 -38.95 15.80 6.21
C SER A 590 -40.38 16.22 5.89
N ASN A 591 -40.64 17.53 5.74
CA ASN A 591 -41.92 18.04 5.26
C ASN A 591 -42.22 17.70 3.79
N ALA A 592 -41.19 17.43 2.98
CA ALA A 592 -41.35 16.96 1.61
C ALA A 592 -41.55 15.43 1.50
N GLY A 593 -41.60 14.73 2.65
CA GLY A 593 -41.83 13.29 2.70
C GLY A 593 -40.57 12.43 2.75
N VAL A 594 -39.38 13.04 2.85
CA VAL A 594 -38.11 12.31 2.98
C VAL A 594 -37.94 11.83 4.42
N LYS A 595 -37.69 10.53 4.61
CA LYS A 595 -37.38 9.94 5.92
C LYS A 595 -35.91 10.23 6.26
N ILE A 596 -35.68 11.01 7.30
CA ILE A 596 -34.35 11.35 7.81
C ILE A 596 -34.05 10.52 9.04
N ILE A 597 -32.99 9.73 8.99
CA ILE A 597 -32.50 8.94 10.12
C ILE A 597 -31.19 9.56 10.62
N ILE A 598 -31.11 9.87 11.91
CA ILE A 598 -29.96 10.57 12.51
C ILE A 598 -29.32 9.66 13.55
N SER A 599 -28.08 9.24 13.29
CA SER A 599 -27.27 8.48 14.22
C SER A 599 -26.68 9.39 15.29
N GLY A 600 -26.99 9.12 16.56
CA GLY A 600 -26.55 9.93 17.69
C GLY A 600 -25.03 9.98 17.86
N ASP A 601 -24.36 8.85 17.67
CA ASP A 601 -22.90 8.72 17.77
C ASP A 601 -22.17 9.62 16.75
N GLY A 602 -22.87 9.99 15.68
CA GLY A 602 -22.37 10.77 14.57
C GLY A 602 -22.67 12.27 14.62
N ILE A 603 -23.30 12.80 15.68
CA ILE A 603 -23.69 14.22 15.76
C ILE A 603 -22.47 15.10 16.09
N PRO A 604 -22.23 16.19 15.33
CA PRO A 604 -21.16 17.15 15.59
C PRO A 604 -21.17 17.71 17.02
N GLN A 605 -20.00 17.76 17.64
CA GLN A 605 -19.80 18.47 18.90
C GLN A 605 -19.61 19.97 18.65
N ASP A 606 -20.34 20.81 19.38
CA ASP A 606 -20.15 22.26 19.35
C ASP A 606 -18.75 22.63 19.87
N ALA A 607 -18.05 23.48 19.10
CA ALA A 607 -16.68 23.85 19.41
C ALA A 607 -16.54 24.63 20.74
N HIS A 608 -17.56 25.41 21.10
CA HIS A 608 -17.60 26.30 22.25
C HIS A 608 -18.21 25.63 23.48
N THR A 609 -19.42 25.05 23.37
CA THR A 609 -20.13 24.45 24.51
C THR A 609 -19.70 23.02 24.81
N LYS A 610 -19.05 22.36 23.84
CA LYS A 610 -18.74 20.91 23.87
C LYS A 610 -19.97 20.01 23.95
N GLU A 611 -21.16 20.55 23.73
CA GLU A 611 -22.40 19.77 23.68
C GLU A 611 -22.57 19.13 22.30
N ARG A 612 -23.25 17.98 22.24
CA ARG A 612 -23.68 17.34 21.00
C ARG A 612 -25.18 17.43 20.94
N ASP A 613 -25.70 18.36 20.15
CA ASP A 613 -27.12 18.52 19.98
C ASP A 613 -27.50 18.96 18.56
N PHE A 614 -28.63 18.47 18.07
CA PHE A 614 -29.15 18.77 16.74
C PHE A 614 -30.68 18.65 16.77
N LEU A 615 -31.39 19.62 16.15
CA LEU A 615 -32.85 19.70 16.15
C LEU A 615 -33.48 19.76 17.56
N GLY A 616 -32.73 20.22 18.57
CA GLY A 616 -33.17 20.26 19.97
C GLY A 616 -33.00 18.94 20.72
N VAL A 617 -32.44 17.90 20.09
CA VAL A 617 -32.07 16.63 20.75
C VAL A 617 -30.63 16.70 21.19
N SER A 618 -30.37 16.41 22.46
CA SER A 618 -29.00 16.32 23.00
C SER A 618 -28.55 14.87 23.20
N CYS A 619 -27.27 14.59 22.96
CA CYS A 619 -26.67 13.25 23.04
C CYS A 619 -25.77 13.10 24.27
N GLN A 620 -26.07 12.12 25.12
CA GLN A 620 -25.32 11.82 26.33
C GLN A 620 -24.54 10.52 26.17
N ASP A 621 -23.28 10.48 26.62
CA ASP A 621 -22.46 9.27 26.57
C ASP A 621 -23.00 8.19 27.51
N ILE A 622 -23.03 6.94 27.03
CA ILE A 622 -23.30 5.74 27.81
C ILE A 622 -22.29 4.65 27.44
N TYR A 623 -22.00 3.77 28.39
CA TYR A 623 -20.97 2.74 28.27
C TYR A 623 -21.55 1.38 28.61
N PHE A 624 -21.25 0.39 27.77
CA PHE A 624 -21.65 -0.99 27.99
C PHE A 624 -20.45 -1.92 27.93
N GLU A 625 -20.57 -3.05 28.61
CA GLU A 625 -19.58 -4.11 28.61
C GLU A 625 -20.22 -5.43 28.18
N ASN A 626 -19.62 -6.09 27.19
CA ASN A 626 -20.01 -7.37 26.58
C ASN A 626 -21.36 -7.43 25.84
N GLY A 627 -22.31 -6.53 26.11
CA GLY A 627 -23.59 -6.48 25.40
C GLY A 627 -24.47 -5.34 25.90
N TYR A 628 -25.59 -5.10 25.22
CA TYR A 628 -26.60 -4.16 25.71
C TYR A 628 -27.37 -4.76 26.91
N PRO A 629 -27.87 -3.92 27.83
CA PRO A 629 -28.93 -4.33 28.74
C PRO A 629 -30.21 -4.63 27.96
N ILE A 630 -31.26 -5.09 28.65
CA ILE A 630 -32.58 -5.28 28.02
C ILE A 630 -33.02 -3.94 27.41
N LEU A 631 -33.21 -3.95 26.09
CA LEU A 631 -33.75 -2.83 25.35
C LEU A 631 -35.26 -3.00 25.23
N TYR A 632 -36.01 -1.90 25.30
CA TYR A 632 -37.46 -1.90 25.19
C TYR A 632 -37.88 -1.06 24.00
N THR A 633 -38.87 -1.56 23.26
CA THR A 633 -39.45 -0.92 22.07
C THR A 633 -40.96 -0.95 22.16
N ALA A 634 -41.65 -0.28 21.24
CA ALA A 634 -43.11 -0.36 21.12
C ALA A 634 -43.66 -1.81 20.94
N GLN A 635 -42.83 -2.76 20.49
CA GLN A 635 -43.20 -4.16 20.27
C GLN A 635 -42.83 -5.09 21.44
N GLY A 636 -42.20 -4.57 22.48
CA GLY A 636 -41.73 -5.33 23.64
C GLY A 636 -40.21 -5.28 23.80
N GLU A 637 -39.66 -6.30 24.45
CA GLU A 637 -38.22 -6.44 24.66
C GLU A 637 -37.52 -6.72 23.33
N LEU A 638 -36.46 -5.95 23.06
CA LEU A 638 -35.55 -6.14 21.95
C LEU A 638 -34.31 -6.85 22.51
N ASP A 639 -34.25 -8.17 22.31
CA ASP A 639 -33.10 -8.98 22.69
C ASP A 639 -32.00 -8.86 21.65
N THR A 640 -30.78 -8.57 22.09
CA THR A 640 -29.64 -8.29 21.21
C THR A 640 -28.49 -9.25 21.47
N LEU A 641 -27.78 -9.63 20.43
CA LEU A 641 -26.55 -10.40 20.52
C LEU A 641 -25.47 -9.64 21.31
N LEU A 642 -24.56 -10.42 21.91
CA LEU A 642 -23.40 -9.88 22.61
C LEU A 642 -22.45 -9.18 21.63
N PHE A 643 -21.65 -8.25 22.15
CA PHE A 643 -20.60 -7.59 21.39
C PHE A 643 -19.49 -8.56 21.03
N ASP A 644 -18.89 -8.34 19.86
CA ASP A 644 -17.67 -9.04 19.47
C ASP A 644 -16.56 -8.80 20.49
N LYS A 645 -15.69 -9.79 20.69
CA LYS A 645 -14.60 -9.72 21.70
C LYS A 645 -13.69 -8.50 21.52
N GLU A 646 -13.48 -8.07 20.28
CA GLU A 646 -12.65 -6.90 19.96
C GLU A 646 -13.33 -5.57 20.34
N ASN A 647 -14.66 -5.57 20.47
CA ASN A 647 -15.50 -4.42 20.81
C ASN A 647 -16.26 -4.63 22.13
N ALA A 648 -15.70 -5.43 23.06
CA ALA A 648 -16.35 -5.74 24.33
C ALA A 648 -16.64 -4.49 25.19
N GLN A 649 -15.89 -3.40 24.99
CA GLN A 649 -16.13 -2.10 25.60
C GLN A 649 -16.81 -1.20 24.57
N TRP A 650 -18.07 -0.87 24.79
CA TRP A 650 -18.88 -0.15 23.83
C TRP A 650 -19.25 1.23 24.36
N LYS A 651 -18.60 2.26 23.82
CA LYS A 651 -18.94 3.66 24.09
C LYS A 651 -19.94 4.14 23.05
N THR A 652 -21.08 4.66 23.49
CA THR A 652 -22.13 5.15 22.60
C THR A 652 -22.99 6.24 23.26
N VAL A 653 -24.17 6.55 22.72
CA VAL A 653 -25.04 7.63 23.20
C VAL A 653 -26.51 7.25 23.35
N TYR A 654 -27.19 7.96 24.25
CA TYR A 654 -28.66 8.04 24.34
C TYR A 654 -29.12 9.51 24.22
N PHE A 655 -30.43 9.74 24.18
CA PHE A 655 -31.01 11.05 23.86
C PHE A 655 -31.83 11.67 24.99
N ASN A 656 -31.82 13.00 25.03
CA ASN A 656 -32.83 13.82 25.69
C ASN A 656 -33.44 14.80 24.69
N GLY A 657 -34.75 15.07 24.80
CA GLY A 657 -35.45 16.05 23.95
C GLY A 657 -36.11 15.46 22.70
N LEU A 658 -36.39 14.14 22.69
CA LEU A 658 -37.25 13.52 21.68
C LEU A 658 -38.71 13.92 21.91
N ASP A 659 -39.48 14.12 20.85
CA ASP A 659 -40.92 14.42 20.95
C ASP A 659 -41.74 13.16 21.25
N GLN A 660 -41.37 12.03 20.62
CA GLN A 660 -41.93 10.72 20.91
C GLN A 660 -40.81 9.68 20.99
N ALA A 661 -40.68 9.03 22.15
CA ALA A 661 -39.72 7.94 22.34
C ALA A 661 -40.32 6.62 21.81
N ASP A 662 -39.54 5.89 21.02
CA ASP A 662 -39.89 4.57 20.48
C ASP A 662 -39.03 3.45 21.09
N GLY A 663 -37.77 3.74 21.42
CA GLY A 663 -36.84 2.80 22.06
C GLY A 663 -36.24 3.37 23.34
N TYR A 664 -36.23 2.60 24.43
CA TYR A 664 -35.66 3.00 25.72
C TYR A 664 -35.00 1.82 26.47
N LEU A 665 -34.16 2.15 27.45
CA LEU A 665 -33.54 1.19 28.38
C LEU A 665 -33.50 1.77 29.79
N TYR A 666 -33.19 0.94 30.78
CA TYR A 666 -32.96 1.39 32.15
C TYR A 666 -31.46 1.38 32.47
N ASP A 667 -30.89 2.56 32.72
CA ASP A 667 -29.53 2.73 33.22
C ASP A 667 -29.59 3.12 34.70
N SER A 668 -29.05 2.27 35.58
CA SER A 668 -29.06 2.48 37.03
C SER A 668 -30.46 2.79 37.61
N GLY A 669 -31.51 2.21 37.02
CA GLY A 669 -32.91 2.42 37.40
C GLY A 669 -33.58 3.65 36.79
N MET A 670 -32.85 4.47 36.03
CA MET A 670 -33.42 5.59 35.27
C MET A 670 -33.72 5.16 33.84
N ARG A 671 -34.93 5.50 33.37
CA ARG A 671 -35.28 5.31 31.95
C ARG A 671 -34.52 6.34 31.11
N VAL A 672 -33.82 5.84 30.09
CA VAL A 672 -33.18 6.67 29.07
C VAL A 672 -33.63 6.22 27.69
N ASP A 673 -33.94 7.19 26.82
CA ASP A 673 -34.45 6.92 25.49
C ASP A 673 -33.29 6.86 24.48
N PHE A 674 -33.28 5.84 23.63
CA PHE A 674 -32.24 5.64 22.63
C PHE A 674 -32.75 5.77 21.19
N ALA A 675 -34.05 5.81 20.98
CA ALA A 675 -34.62 6.00 19.65
C ALA A 675 -35.99 6.68 19.73
N GLY A 676 -36.31 7.49 18.73
CA GLY A 676 -37.59 8.19 18.66
C GLY A 676 -37.62 9.27 17.59
N THR A 677 -38.73 10.00 17.52
CA THR A 677 -38.99 11.02 16.51
C THR A 677 -38.97 12.43 17.07
N VAL A 678 -38.66 13.39 16.20
CA VAL A 678 -38.61 14.84 16.50
C VAL A 678 -39.25 15.61 15.37
N TYR A 679 -39.99 16.67 15.67
CA TYR A 679 -40.69 17.57 14.75
C TYR A 679 -41.83 16.92 13.95
N ASN A 680 -41.59 15.77 13.30
CA ASN A 680 -42.59 14.93 12.66
C ASN A 680 -42.09 13.47 12.58
N ASP A 681 -42.94 12.55 12.14
CA ASP A 681 -42.62 11.11 12.06
C ASP A 681 -41.50 10.80 11.05
N ASN A 682 -41.15 11.76 10.18
CA ASN A 682 -40.13 11.62 9.17
C ASN A 682 -38.72 11.92 9.66
N ILE A 683 -38.52 12.43 10.88
CA ILE A 683 -37.17 12.60 11.46
C ILE A 683 -37.04 11.66 12.66
N VAL A 684 -36.16 10.66 12.52
CA VAL A 684 -35.91 9.63 13.53
C VAL A 684 -34.47 9.74 14.02
N PHE A 685 -34.28 9.68 15.33
CA PHE A 685 -32.98 9.58 15.97
C PHE A 685 -32.74 8.14 16.44
N ILE A 686 -31.51 7.65 16.25
CA ILE A 686 -31.08 6.30 16.65
C ILE A 686 -29.74 6.39 17.40
N GLY A 687 -29.74 5.93 18.64
CA GLY A 687 -28.60 5.89 19.53
C GLY A 687 -28.05 4.47 19.68
N LEU A 688 -27.24 4.28 20.72
CA LEU A 688 -26.50 3.06 21.06
C LEU A 688 -25.56 2.52 19.97
N ASN A 689 -25.38 3.23 18.86
CA ASN A 689 -24.68 2.78 17.67
C ASN A 689 -25.25 1.47 17.10
N LEU A 690 -26.57 1.29 17.17
CA LEU A 690 -27.26 0.05 16.78
C LEU A 690 -27.01 -0.36 15.33
N SER A 691 -26.90 0.60 14.42
CA SER A 691 -26.61 0.32 13.00
C SER A 691 -25.23 -0.30 12.80
N TYR A 692 -24.22 0.19 13.53
CA TYR A 692 -22.89 -0.42 13.51
C TYR A 692 -22.88 -1.77 14.24
N HIS A 693 -23.60 -1.90 15.35
CA HIS A 693 -23.79 -3.20 16.00
C HIS A 693 -24.38 -4.24 15.04
N TYR A 694 -25.46 -3.90 14.33
CA TYR A 694 -26.06 -4.75 13.30
C TYR A 694 -25.06 -5.10 12.19
N PHE A 695 -24.27 -4.13 11.75
CA PHE A 695 -23.22 -4.37 10.75
C PHE A 695 -22.17 -5.39 11.23
N LEU A 696 -21.81 -5.37 12.52
CA LEU A 696 -20.87 -6.32 13.10
C LEU A 696 -21.49 -7.72 13.26
N THR A 697 -22.67 -7.79 13.89
CA THR A 697 -23.24 -9.05 14.38
C THR A 697 -24.16 -9.73 13.37
N LYS A 698 -24.82 -8.95 12.49
CA LYS A 698 -26.00 -9.34 11.70
C LYS A 698 -27.16 -9.84 12.56
N ASP A 699 -27.35 -9.24 13.73
CA ASP A 699 -28.48 -9.53 14.61
C ASP A 699 -29.82 -9.26 13.92
N GLU A 700 -30.63 -10.31 13.73
CA GLU A 700 -31.93 -10.23 13.06
C GLU A 700 -32.93 -9.35 13.80
N ASN A 701 -32.90 -9.31 15.13
CA ASN A 701 -33.81 -8.49 15.93
C ASN A 701 -33.47 -7.01 15.78
N VAL A 702 -32.18 -6.67 15.81
CA VAL A 702 -31.73 -5.30 15.56
C VAL A 702 -32.02 -4.91 14.11
N GLY A 703 -31.81 -5.81 13.15
CA GLY A 703 -32.16 -5.60 11.75
C GLY A 703 -33.65 -5.27 11.57
N ALA A 704 -34.55 -6.09 12.11
CA ALA A 704 -35.99 -5.86 12.05
C ALA A 704 -36.41 -4.54 12.71
N TYR A 705 -35.76 -4.17 13.82
CA TYR A 705 -35.98 -2.88 14.47
C TYR A 705 -35.54 -1.71 13.59
N MET A 706 -34.35 -1.80 12.98
CA MET A 706 -33.83 -0.80 12.04
C MET A 706 -34.73 -0.66 10.81
N ASP A 707 -35.19 -1.77 10.23
CA ASP A 707 -36.10 -1.77 9.08
C ASP A 707 -37.41 -1.03 9.39
N ARG A 708 -37.96 -1.24 10.58
CA ARG A 708 -39.15 -0.52 11.05
C ARG A 708 -38.90 0.98 11.18
N LEU A 709 -37.73 1.38 11.66
CA LEU A 709 -37.37 2.80 11.80
C LEU A 709 -37.13 3.48 10.45
N MET A 710 -36.54 2.77 9.49
CA MET A 710 -36.35 3.26 8.11
C MET A 710 -37.65 3.24 7.31
N GLY A 711 -38.56 2.31 7.63
CA GLY A 711 -39.81 2.05 6.92
C GLY A 711 -39.61 1.27 5.62
N ASP A 712 -40.72 0.86 4.98
CA ASP A 712 -40.75 0.07 3.73
C ASP A 712 -40.34 0.86 2.47
N GLN A 713 -39.54 1.92 2.63
CA GLN A 713 -39.19 2.84 1.56
C GLN A 713 -38.00 2.38 0.72
N LEU A 714 -37.14 1.53 1.28
CA LEU A 714 -35.95 0.99 0.63
C LEU A 714 -36.24 -0.39 0.05
N ASN A 715 -35.69 -0.65 -1.12
CA ASN A 715 -35.67 -1.99 -1.69
C ASN A 715 -34.49 -2.79 -1.10
N SER A 716 -34.49 -4.11 -1.26
CA SER A 716 -33.36 -4.94 -0.86
C SER A 716 -32.09 -4.62 -1.66
N LEU A 717 -32.25 -4.21 -2.92
CA LEU A 717 -31.18 -3.85 -3.85
C LEU A 717 -31.61 -2.62 -4.66
N PRO A 718 -30.66 -1.76 -5.09
CA PRO A 718 -30.99 -0.59 -5.90
C PRO A 718 -31.46 -0.99 -7.31
N ASP A 719 -32.19 -0.08 -7.97
CA ASP A 719 -32.59 -0.26 -9.36
C ASP A 719 -31.40 -0.02 -10.29
N ARG A 720 -30.71 -1.12 -10.63
CA ARG A 720 -29.53 -1.11 -11.49
C ARG A 720 -29.83 -1.72 -12.85
N THR A 721 -29.69 -0.91 -13.89
CA THR A 721 -29.84 -1.34 -15.29
C THR A 721 -28.49 -1.45 -15.98
N ILE A 722 -28.21 -2.61 -16.59
CA ILE A 722 -27.06 -2.83 -17.46
C ILE A 722 -27.26 -2.08 -18.79
N VAL A 723 -26.23 -1.35 -19.22
CA VAL A 723 -26.22 -0.62 -20.49
C VAL A 723 -25.02 -1.09 -21.32
N PRO A 724 -25.22 -1.62 -22.54
CA PRO A 724 -24.11 -2.04 -23.38
C PRO A 724 -23.27 -0.83 -23.80
N LEU A 725 -21.95 -1.00 -23.74
CA LEU A 725 -20.95 0.01 -24.09
C LEU A 725 -20.01 -0.52 -25.16
N LYS A 726 -19.49 0.38 -25.99
CA LYS A 726 -18.35 0.10 -26.84
C LYS A 726 -17.16 0.94 -26.40
N ILE A 727 -16.13 0.27 -25.87
CA ILE A 727 -14.92 0.91 -25.37
C ILE A 727 -13.74 0.53 -26.26
N THR A 728 -12.99 1.52 -26.73
CA THR A 728 -11.78 1.33 -27.52
C THR A 728 -10.63 2.05 -26.84
N TYR A 729 -9.52 1.33 -26.66
CA TYR A 729 -8.31 1.84 -26.02
C TYR A 729 -7.24 2.11 -27.07
N ARG A 730 -6.58 3.26 -26.93
CA ARG A 730 -5.37 3.66 -27.66
C ARG A 730 -4.33 4.12 -26.64
N SER A 731 -3.09 4.36 -27.10
CA SER A 731 -1.97 4.74 -26.23
C SER A 731 -2.22 5.99 -25.38
N ASP A 732 -2.97 6.96 -25.90
CA ASP A 732 -3.22 8.27 -25.30
C ASP A 732 -4.71 8.63 -25.24
N GLU A 733 -5.60 7.70 -25.58
CA GLU A 733 -7.03 7.95 -25.73
C GLU A 733 -7.88 6.73 -25.36
N ILE A 734 -8.99 6.97 -24.66
CA ILE A 734 -10.07 6.01 -24.41
C ILE A 734 -11.33 6.56 -25.08
N ARG A 735 -11.91 5.81 -26.02
CA ARG A 735 -13.16 6.16 -26.68
C ARG A 735 -14.28 5.29 -26.14
N ILE A 736 -15.34 5.92 -25.63
CA ILE A 736 -16.50 5.25 -25.03
C ILE A 736 -17.73 5.69 -25.80
N GLU A 737 -18.50 4.74 -26.31
CA GLU A 737 -19.77 4.98 -26.97
C GLU A 737 -20.90 4.41 -26.09
N SER A 738 -21.80 5.30 -25.69
CA SER A 738 -22.93 5.00 -24.80
C SER A 738 -24.27 5.31 -25.47
N PRO A 739 -25.26 4.41 -25.39
CA PRO A 739 -26.60 4.67 -25.89
C PRO A 739 -27.47 5.48 -24.92
N ARG A 740 -27.02 5.75 -23.70
CA ARG A 740 -27.78 6.47 -22.66
C ARG A 740 -26.95 7.53 -21.95
N ASP A 741 -27.64 8.47 -21.31
CA ASP A 741 -27.04 9.43 -20.40
C ASP A 741 -26.71 8.80 -19.05
N ASN A 742 -25.73 9.37 -18.35
CA ASN A 742 -25.33 9.03 -16.98
C ASN A 742 -24.97 7.54 -16.78
N VAL A 743 -24.27 6.95 -17.75
CA VAL A 743 -23.81 5.57 -17.65
C VAL A 743 -22.48 5.52 -16.91
N ASN A 744 -22.45 4.86 -15.75
CA ASN A 744 -21.22 4.46 -15.08
C ASN A 744 -20.53 3.39 -15.92
N THR A 745 -19.32 3.69 -16.39
CA THR A 745 -18.61 2.84 -17.36
C THR A 745 -17.85 1.69 -16.73
N SER A 746 -17.87 1.57 -15.39
CA SER A 746 -17.02 0.68 -14.59
C SER A 746 -15.52 0.94 -14.69
N LEU A 747 -15.08 1.98 -15.40
CA LEU A 747 -13.68 2.39 -15.48
C LEU A 747 -13.36 3.33 -14.32
N ALA A 748 -12.27 3.07 -13.61
CA ALA A 748 -11.76 3.98 -12.60
C ALA A 748 -11.61 5.41 -13.16
N TYR A 749 -12.15 6.39 -12.44
CA TYR A 749 -11.98 7.80 -12.79
C TYR A 749 -10.58 8.27 -12.39
N HIS A 750 -9.93 8.96 -13.31
CA HIS A 750 -8.61 9.53 -13.09
C HIS A 750 -8.58 11.01 -13.45
N ASP A 751 -7.86 11.79 -12.65
CA ASP A 751 -7.58 13.21 -12.88
C ASP A 751 -6.78 13.51 -14.17
N ILE A 752 -6.24 12.48 -14.82
CA ILE A 752 -5.59 12.58 -16.14
C ILE A 752 -6.57 12.56 -17.32
N PHE A 753 -7.85 12.32 -17.06
CA PHE A 753 -8.88 12.21 -18.09
C PHE A 753 -9.34 13.59 -18.56
N HIS A 754 -9.13 13.88 -19.85
CA HIS A 754 -9.60 15.09 -20.48
C HIS A 754 -10.53 14.79 -21.65
N SER A 755 -11.77 15.29 -21.58
CA SER A 755 -12.76 15.16 -22.64
C SER A 755 -13.39 16.52 -22.95
N LYS A 756 -13.86 16.71 -24.19
CA LYS A 756 -14.71 17.86 -24.54
C LYS A 756 -16.08 17.76 -23.87
N GLN A 757 -16.57 16.54 -23.69
CA GLN A 757 -17.78 16.25 -22.96
C GLN A 757 -17.46 16.19 -21.46
N LYS A 758 -18.32 16.78 -20.64
CA LYS A 758 -18.16 16.74 -19.17
C LYS A 758 -18.19 15.28 -18.71
N LEU A 759 -17.12 14.85 -18.05
CA LEU A 759 -17.05 13.58 -17.33
C LEU A 759 -17.57 13.80 -15.92
N LEU A 760 -18.31 12.83 -15.41
CA LEU A 760 -18.71 12.77 -14.00
C LEU A 760 -17.97 11.59 -13.34
N SER A 761 -17.92 11.61 -12.01
CA SER A 761 -17.36 10.54 -11.20
C SER A 761 -18.41 10.11 -10.19
N GLU A 762 -18.68 8.81 -10.10
CA GLU A 762 -19.59 8.20 -9.12
C GLU A 762 -18.86 6.98 -8.55
N HIS A 763 -18.72 6.89 -7.22
CA HIS A 763 -17.94 5.84 -6.55
C HIS A 763 -16.53 5.64 -7.13
N ALA A 764 -15.86 6.75 -7.48
CA ALA A 764 -14.57 6.77 -8.17
C ALA A 764 -14.54 6.08 -9.55
N LEU A 765 -15.70 5.91 -10.19
CA LEU A 765 -15.86 5.37 -11.54
C LEU A 765 -16.30 6.46 -12.51
N THR A 766 -15.88 6.33 -13.77
CA THR A 766 -16.11 7.31 -14.83
C THR A 766 -17.52 7.18 -15.37
N VAL A 767 -18.28 8.27 -15.32
CA VAL A 767 -19.65 8.35 -15.83
C VAL A 767 -19.67 9.20 -17.10
N VAL A 768 -20.32 8.68 -18.14
CA VAL A 768 -20.44 9.31 -19.47
C VAL A 768 -21.89 9.60 -19.83
N ARG A 769 -22.10 10.47 -20.82
CA ARG A 769 -23.44 10.73 -21.39
C ARG A 769 -23.63 10.04 -22.73
N HIS A 770 -24.84 10.12 -23.27
CA HIS A 770 -25.21 9.56 -24.56
C HIS A 770 -24.26 10.03 -25.67
N GLY A 771 -23.96 9.13 -26.60
CA GLY A 771 -23.09 9.37 -27.75
C GLY A 771 -21.65 8.93 -27.50
N VAL A 772 -20.71 9.59 -28.18
CA VAL A 772 -19.29 9.22 -28.18
C VAL A 772 -18.50 10.17 -27.30
N THR A 773 -18.01 9.65 -26.19
CA THR A 773 -17.06 10.34 -25.31
C THR A 773 -15.63 9.95 -25.69
N VAL A 774 -14.79 10.95 -25.95
CA VAL A 774 -13.36 10.76 -26.25
C VAL A 774 -12.53 11.33 -25.09
N ILE A 775 -11.91 10.44 -24.34
CA ILE A 775 -11.07 10.76 -23.18
C ILE A 775 -9.61 10.73 -23.61
N ARG A 776 -8.94 11.88 -23.61
CA ARG A 776 -7.49 11.99 -23.83
C ARG A 776 -6.75 11.93 -22.50
N LEU A 777 -5.70 11.12 -22.47
CA LEU A 777 -4.85 10.92 -21.30
C LEU A 777 -3.73 11.97 -21.31
N LYS A 778 -3.58 12.73 -20.23
CA LYS A 778 -2.45 13.67 -20.08
C LYS A 778 -1.63 13.33 -18.85
N TYR A 779 -0.34 13.65 -18.88
CA TYR A 779 0.50 13.48 -17.71
C TYR A 779 0.00 14.39 -16.56
N PRO A 780 -0.13 13.87 -15.33
CA PRO A 780 -0.66 14.62 -14.19
C PRO A 780 0.34 15.64 -13.64
N TYR A 781 -0.11 16.86 -13.35
CA TYR A 781 0.68 17.90 -12.66
C TYR A 781 2.07 18.21 -13.27
N VAL A 782 2.22 18.13 -14.60
CA VAL A 782 3.51 18.34 -15.30
C VAL A 782 4.18 19.65 -14.87
N MET A 783 3.43 20.76 -14.83
CA MET A 783 3.99 22.08 -14.51
C MET A 783 4.57 22.15 -13.10
N GLN A 784 3.82 21.68 -12.11
CA GLN A 784 4.26 21.66 -10.71
C GLN A 784 5.48 20.76 -10.54
N GLY A 785 5.46 19.58 -11.16
CA GLY A 785 6.58 18.66 -11.16
C GLY A 785 7.84 19.25 -11.83
N MET A 786 7.69 19.90 -13.00
CA MET A 786 8.78 20.57 -13.70
C MET A 786 9.40 21.69 -12.88
N ILE A 787 8.60 22.53 -12.24
CA ILE A 787 9.08 23.61 -11.37
C ILE A 787 9.89 23.04 -10.21
N LEU A 788 9.39 21.98 -9.56
CA LEU A 788 10.10 21.34 -8.45
C LEU A 788 11.43 20.71 -8.90
N SER A 789 11.43 19.99 -10.04
CA SER A 789 12.64 19.44 -10.64
C SER A 789 13.66 20.52 -11.01
N LEU A 790 13.21 21.61 -11.64
CA LEU A 790 14.09 22.74 -12.00
C LEU A 790 14.69 23.39 -10.76
N ALA A 791 13.88 23.62 -9.71
CA ALA A 791 14.36 24.11 -8.43
C ALA A 791 15.38 23.16 -7.79
N GLY A 792 15.17 21.85 -7.88
CA GLY A 792 16.12 20.83 -7.42
C GLY A 792 17.45 20.86 -8.19
N ILE A 793 17.42 20.98 -9.51
CA ILE A 793 18.62 21.08 -10.37
C ILE A 793 19.38 22.37 -10.08
N ILE A 794 18.70 23.51 -10.02
CA ILE A 794 19.29 24.81 -9.68
C ILE A 794 19.90 24.75 -8.27
N GLY A 795 19.17 24.20 -7.30
CA GLY A 795 19.64 23.97 -5.94
C GLY A 795 20.90 23.09 -5.89
N TYR A 796 20.98 22.07 -6.73
CA TYR A 796 22.17 21.23 -6.86
C TYR A 796 23.37 21.97 -7.46
N LEU A 797 23.17 22.81 -8.48
CA LEU A 797 24.23 23.67 -9.03
C LEU A 797 24.75 24.66 -7.97
N PHE A 798 23.85 25.31 -7.21
CA PHE A 798 24.22 26.17 -6.10
C PHE A 798 24.97 25.42 -5.00
N PHE A 799 24.53 24.20 -4.69
CA PHE A 799 25.19 23.32 -3.72
C PHE A 799 26.62 22.97 -4.15
N ILE A 800 26.84 22.66 -5.43
CA ILE A 800 28.19 22.43 -6.00
C ILE A 800 29.07 23.67 -5.81
N LEU A 801 28.55 24.85 -6.16
CA LEU A 801 29.29 26.12 -6.02
C LEU A 801 29.62 26.43 -4.55
N TRP A 802 28.66 26.22 -3.65
CA TRP A 802 28.81 26.41 -2.22
C TRP A 802 29.90 25.49 -1.63
N LEU A 803 29.87 24.19 -1.97
CA LEU A 803 30.92 23.24 -1.56
C LEU A 803 32.30 23.66 -2.08
N ARG A 804 32.38 24.09 -3.34
CA ARG A 804 33.65 24.56 -3.94
C ARG A 804 34.20 25.79 -3.23
N ARG A 805 33.35 26.79 -2.93
CA ARG A 805 33.75 28.00 -2.19
C ARG A 805 34.22 27.66 -0.78
N LYS A 806 33.44 26.86 -0.04
CA LYS A 806 33.79 26.41 1.32
C LYS A 806 35.13 25.68 1.34
N HIS A 807 35.41 24.85 0.34
CA HIS A 807 36.70 24.17 0.22
C HIS A 807 37.86 25.13 -0.08
N ARG A 808 37.67 26.14 -0.95
CA ARG A 808 38.70 27.17 -1.20
C ARG A 808 39.04 27.96 0.06
N HIS A 809 38.04 28.41 0.83
CA HIS A 809 38.27 29.11 2.10
C HIS A 809 39.06 28.26 3.10
N LEU A 810 38.77 26.96 3.21
CA LEU A 810 39.53 26.05 4.06
C LEU A 810 41.01 25.92 3.63
N ILE A 811 41.30 25.93 2.32
CA ILE A 811 42.68 25.89 1.81
C ILE A 811 43.41 27.20 2.09
N VAL A 812 42.76 28.35 1.90
CA VAL A 812 43.35 29.68 2.12
C VAL A 812 43.67 29.88 3.60
N ASN A 813 42.74 29.57 4.51
CA ASN A 813 42.97 29.72 5.95
C ASN A 813 44.10 28.78 6.45
N ARG A 814 44.21 27.56 5.91
CA ARG A 814 45.34 26.66 6.22
C ARG A 814 46.69 27.20 5.73
N LYS A 815 46.72 27.87 4.58
CA LYS A 815 47.95 28.51 4.08
C LYS A 815 48.35 29.75 4.89
N GLN A 816 47.39 30.46 5.48
CA GLN A 816 47.66 31.58 6.38
C GLN A 816 48.17 31.11 7.75
N LEU A 817 47.56 30.06 8.32
CA LEU A 817 48.00 29.45 9.59
C LEU A 817 49.36 28.75 9.54
N ASN A 818 49.83 28.35 8.35
CA ASN A 818 51.18 27.78 8.16
C ASN A 818 52.24 28.85 7.82
N LYS A 819 51.84 30.12 7.65
CA LYS A 819 52.73 31.26 7.39
C LYS A 819 52.98 32.14 8.62
N THR A 820 52.19 31.93 9.67
CA THR A 820 52.42 32.36 11.07
C THR A 820 52.97 31.19 11.85
#